data_AF-A0AA40VD46-F1
#
_entry.id   AF-A0AA40VD46-F1
#
_cell.length_a   1.000
_cell.length_b   1.000
_cell.length_c   1.000
_cell.angle_alpha   90.00
_cell.angle_beta   90.00
_cell.angle_gamma   90.00
#
_symmetry.space_group_name_H-M   'P 1'
#
loop_
_entity.id
_entity.type
_entity.pdbx_description
1 polymer ?
#
loop_
_entity_poly.entity_id
_entity_poly.type
_entity_poly.pdbx_seq_one_letter_code
_entity_poly.pdbx_strand_id
1 'polypeptide(L)'
;MASDPAQKPAILVLAPMPAAPVSAGNRRRLAATCEALTRGGFAIDLAYYAHEDQIYRRFGQHPPTDLAAMERTFRNVFLIEARTVIPLKTRSNAFGIDEWCPDEVGDFVAWYFSAYPATGAALVNYVFLSRALERVPPGVLRLIDTHDRFAGRQTQYRPFRAEPNFFYTDAAGEAAGLSRADIVLAIQAAEAGSFADLTDSRVLLLPPHFPARKPFAVPERVARIGFLGHGNDPNLFSIGRFIRAWREGWTADRPELVIAGEICRSLPGVEGPGVQLLGYLDRLEDFYAQADVVVAPMLMGSGLKMKVGEALSFGRPVIGTEIGLEGFEPVEAAHRCRDAEAVKAAVLAVSQDADALARLTRASEALFTRYAETALAAEAELIGLLRAHEQGRASPSPRMRGEGRDDHRTRVYPSSDLSCPSRASPTWDVGATSGSEGEGADQREPPSSTPPHHRLPARSADGEVGIPLSPRAGRGGAKPEADGARVFRGGGLVLTVETSTRSLPAADPDLGVLIATERRPGRGMAEVYAPQRQRWFARAEASAAGNPPDLGALDVTLAPEWVRDRTLPSATRAALARAFARMQVDWETEGRIVGQAKDRIEIETLLPGVLVNGTHPAAAFLIAGEGACELLLERVTPLHRRGAFAYTDRTGRLPAPLPVTLSLRGAVPSSGGALLFLTDDGIGRIALPEVSAP
;
A
#
# COMPACT_ATOMS: atom_id res chain seq x y z
N MET A 1 42.56 -3.39 9.60
CA MET A 1 42.24 -2.57 8.41
C MET A 1 40.74 -2.34 8.43
N ALA A 2 40.29 -1.14 8.82
CA ALA A 2 38.88 -0.78 8.74
C ALA A 2 38.55 -0.56 7.26
N SER A 3 37.63 -1.35 6.72
CA SER A 3 37.09 -1.16 5.37
C SER A 3 36.42 0.21 5.29
N ASP A 4 36.69 0.95 4.21
CA ASP A 4 36.04 2.20 3.87
C ASP A 4 34.49 2.04 3.95
N PRO A 5 33.76 2.86 4.71
CA PRO A 5 32.29 2.82 4.77
C PRO A 5 31.60 3.05 3.40
N ALA A 6 32.35 3.41 2.35
CA ALA A 6 31.84 3.77 1.04
C ALA A 6 31.46 2.62 0.08
N GLN A 7 31.67 1.33 0.38
CA GLN A 7 31.24 0.25 -0.54
C GLN A 7 30.70 -1.00 0.16
N LYS A 8 29.53 -0.85 0.81
CA LYS A 8 28.72 -2.03 1.17
C LYS A 8 28.27 -2.77 -0.10
N PRO A 9 28.34 -4.11 -0.15
CA PRO A 9 27.82 -4.88 -1.27
C PRO A 9 26.33 -4.62 -1.45
N ALA A 10 25.92 -4.50 -2.71
CA ALA A 10 24.59 -4.08 -3.08
C ALA A 10 23.67 -5.26 -3.37
N ILE A 11 22.41 -5.13 -2.97
CA ILE A 11 21.32 -6.03 -3.38
C ILE A 11 20.23 -5.18 -4.03
N LEU A 12 19.84 -5.56 -5.25
CA LEU A 12 18.62 -5.04 -5.87
C LEU A 12 17.42 -5.78 -5.28
N VAL A 13 16.47 -5.06 -4.70
CA VAL A 13 15.20 -5.63 -4.23
C VAL A 13 14.08 -5.12 -5.12
N LEU A 14 13.48 -6.01 -5.90
CA LEU A 14 12.32 -5.72 -6.76
C LEU A 14 11.03 -6.11 -6.05
N ALA A 15 10.08 -5.19 -5.92
CA ALA A 15 8.83 -5.42 -5.21
C ALA A 15 7.60 -4.80 -5.89
N PRO A 16 6.44 -5.49 -5.94
CA PRO A 16 5.18 -4.95 -6.45
C PRO A 16 4.40 -4.10 -5.42
N MET A 17 4.92 -3.95 -4.20
CA MET A 17 4.35 -3.19 -3.09
C MET A 17 5.38 -2.19 -2.54
N PRO A 18 4.93 -1.03 -2.03
CA PRO A 18 5.85 -0.08 -1.44
C PRO A 18 6.30 -0.58 -0.06
N ALA A 19 7.54 -0.25 0.31
CA ALA A 19 8.08 -0.58 1.64
C ALA A 19 7.59 0.38 2.73
N ALA A 20 7.02 1.54 2.37
CA ALA A 20 6.46 2.49 3.32
C ALA A 20 5.12 3.07 2.82
N PRO A 21 4.12 3.25 3.71
CA PRO A 21 4.08 2.85 5.12
C PRO A 21 3.89 1.34 5.28
N VAL A 22 4.36 0.82 6.41
CA VAL A 22 4.23 -0.60 6.79
C VAL A 22 2.82 -0.85 7.35
N SER A 23 1.83 -0.86 6.47
CA SER A 23 0.40 -0.98 6.81
C SER A 23 -0.21 -2.35 6.53
N ALA A 24 0.51 -3.26 5.87
CA ALA A 24 0.06 -4.59 5.48
C ALA A 24 1.14 -5.65 5.67
N GLY A 25 0.73 -6.92 5.73
CA GLY A 25 1.62 -8.05 6.03
C GLY A 25 2.76 -8.21 5.01
N ASN A 26 2.46 -8.08 3.72
CA ASN A 26 3.43 -8.12 2.64
C ASN A 26 4.47 -6.99 2.72
N ARG A 27 4.04 -5.76 3.03
CA ARG A 27 4.92 -4.60 3.22
C ARG A 27 5.79 -4.76 4.45
N ARG A 28 5.25 -5.34 5.52
CA ARG A 28 6.03 -5.67 6.73
C ARG A 28 7.09 -6.72 6.45
N ARG A 29 6.77 -7.76 5.67
CA ARG A 29 7.74 -8.77 5.25
C ARG A 29 8.87 -8.13 4.44
N LEU A 30 8.53 -7.33 3.44
CA LEU A 30 9.52 -6.58 2.64
C LEU A 30 10.44 -5.72 3.51
N ALA A 31 9.86 -4.90 4.40
CA ALA A 31 10.63 -4.05 5.30
C ALA A 31 11.54 -4.87 6.22
N ALA A 32 11.02 -5.93 6.86
CA ALA A 32 11.79 -6.78 7.77
C ALA A 32 12.94 -7.51 7.08
N THR A 33 12.71 -8.04 5.87
CA THR A 33 13.77 -8.69 5.06
C THR A 33 14.86 -7.68 4.69
N CYS A 34 14.49 -6.48 4.23
CA CYS A 34 15.46 -5.44 3.91
C CYS A 34 16.25 -4.94 5.13
N GLU A 35 15.59 -4.80 6.29
CA GLU A 35 16.25 -4.46 7.55
C GLU A 35 17.26 -5.53 7.97
N ALA A 36 16.90 -6.81 7.84
CA ALA A 36 17.79 -7.95 8.10
C ALA A 36 19.03 -7.93 7.21
N LEU A 37 18.84 -7.74 5.90
CA LEU A 37 19.96 -7.64 4.95
C LEU A 37 20.84 -6.41 5.26
N THR A 38 20.24 -5.29 5.66
CA THR A 38 20.98 -4.08 6.07
C THR A 38 21.82 -4.33 7.32
N ARG A 39 21.27 -5.01 8.34
CA ARG A 39 22.04 -5.49 9.52
C ARG A 39 23.13 -6.49 9.12
N GLY A 40 22.87 -7.29 8.09
CA GLY A 40 23.81 -8.20 7.43
C GLY A 40 24.98 -7.51 6.72
N GLY A 41 24.97 -6.18 6.60
CA GLY A 41 26.04 -5.39 6.01
C GLY A 41 25.84 -5.06 4.53
N PHE A 42 24.68 -5.37 3.96
CA PHE A 42 24.35 -5.05 2.57
C PHE A 42 23.73 -3.66 2.46
N ALA A 43 23.96 -3.01 1.31
CA ALA A 43 23.21 -1.83 0.90
C ALA A 43 22.05 -2.25 -0.01
N ILE A 44 20.86 -1.70 0.23
CA ILE A 44 19.66 -2.07 -0.49
C ILE A 44 19.29 -0.99 -1.50
N ASP A 45 19.15 -1.41 -2.76
CA ASP A 45 18.51 -0.62 -3.80
C ASP A 45 17.10 -1.16 -4.01
N LEU A 46 16.08 -0.38 -3.65
CA LEU A 46 14.69 -0.78 -3.80
C LEU A 46 14.17 -0.35 -5.17
N ALA A 47 13.73 -1.31 -5.97
CA ALA A 47 12.94 -1.08 -7.17
C ALA A 47 11.46 -1.40 -6.87
N TYR A 48 10.68 -0.35 -6.67
CA TYR A 48 9.24 -0.45 -6.45
C TYR A 48 8.50 -0.39 -7.80
N TYR A 49 7.95 -1.52 -8.23
CA TYR A 49 6.98 -1.58 -9.31
C TYR A 49 5.61 -1.21 -8.75
N ALA A 50 5.01 -0.13 -9.27
CA ALA A 50 3.76 0.49 -8.80
C ALA A 50 2.50 -0.36 -9.08
N HIS A 51 2.58 -1.65 -8.81
CA HIS A 51 1.57 -2.67 -9.02
C HIS A 51 0.44 -2.55 -8.01
N GLU A 52 0.74 -2.40 -6.73
CA GLU A 52 -0.31 -2.20 -5.73
C GLU A 52 -1.05 -0.88 -5.97
N ASP A 53 -0.33 0.18 -6.36
CA ASP A 53 -0.90 1.48 -6.71
C ASP A 53 -1.98 1.40 -7.81
N GLN A 54 -1.77 0.61 -8.87
CA GLN A 54 -2.79 0.46 -9.91
C GLN A 54 -4.05 -0.25 -9.39
N ILE A 55 -3.94 -1.11 -8.38
CA ILE A 55 -5.09 -1.75 -7.74
C ILE A 55 -5.89 -0.71 -6.96
N TYR A 56 -5.23 0.07 -6.09
CA TYR A 56 -5.88 1.17 -5.36
C TYR A 56 -6.60 2.14 -6.30
N ARG A 57 -5.93 2.59 -7.37
CA ARG A 57 -6.51 3.52 -8.34
C ARG A 57 -7.73 2.95 -9.06
N ARG A 58 -7.76 1.65 -9.38
CA ARG A 58 -8.93 0.99 -10.02
C ARG A 58 -10.16 1.00 -9.13
N PHE A 59 -9.97 0.96 -7.82
CA PHE A 59 -11.06 1.05 -6.85
C PHE A 59 -11.31 2.49 -6.37
N GLY A 60 -10.79 3.49 -7.08
CA GLY A 60 -11.01 4.90 -6.78
C GLY A 60 -10.35 5.37 -5.48
N GLN A 61 -9.35 4.64 -4.99
CA GLN A 61 -8.60 4.93 -3.77
C GLN A 61 -7.24 5.54 -4.08
N HIS A 62 -6.75 6.41 -3.20
CA HIS A 62 -5.38 6.90 -3.26
C HIS A 62 -4.41 5.82 -2.73
N PRO A 63 -3.38 5.42 -3.49
CA PRO A 63 -2.38 4.50 -2.99
C PRO A 63 -1.69 5.10 -1.75
N PRO A 64 -1.55 4.36 -0.64
CA PRO A 64 -0.97 4.91 0.57
C PRO A 64 0.56 5.06 0.49
N THR A 65 1.17 5.13 -0.69
CA THR A 65 2.62 5.05 -0.92
C THR A 65 3.37 6.29 -0.41
N ASP A 66 4.39 6.08 0.45
CA ASP A 66 5.27 7.14 0.96
C ASP A 66 6.69 6.99 0.39
N LEU A 67 6.93 7.62 -0.77
CA LEU A 67 8.24 7.59 -1.45
C LEU A 67 9.34 8.23 -0.58
N ALA A 68 9.05 9.34 0.10
CA ALA A 68 10.02 10.06 0.92
C ALA A 68 10.48 9.25 2.14
N ALA A 69 9.59 8.44 2.74
CA ALA A 69 9.99 7.48 3.77
C ALA A 69 10.90 6.37 3.23
N MET A 70 10.62 5.86 2.02
CA MET A 70 11.50 4.86 1.39
C MET A 70 12.88 5.44 1.07
N GLU A 71 12.95 6.65 0.52
CA GLU A 71 14.21 7.33 0.18
C GLU A 71 15.10 7.60 1.41
N ARG A 72 14.50 7.77 2.59
CA ARG A 72 15.24 7.87 3.86
C ARG A 72 15.80 6.54 4.35
N THR A 73 15.28 5.42 3.85
CA THR A 73 15.56 4.08 4.36
C THR A 73 16.54 3.31 3.48
N PHE A 74 16.38 3.38 2.16
CA PHE A 74 17.16 2.61 1.19
C PHE A 74 18.27 3.47 0.57
N ARG A 75 19.33 2.82 0.07
CA ARG A 75 20.45 3.52 -0.57
C ARG A 75 19.99 4.22 -1.85
N ASN A 76 19.25 3.51 -2.68
CA ASN A 76 18.54 4.06 -3.83
C ASN A 76 17.10 3.53 -3.84
N VAL A 77 16.17 4.37 -4.29
CA VAL A 77 14.78 3.99 -4.55
C VAL A 77 14.47 4.30 -6.01
N PHE A 78 13.94 3.31 -6.72
CA PHE A 78 13.50 3.42 -8.10
C PHE A 78 12.02 3.14 -8.17
N LEU A 79 11.26 4.05 -8.77
CA LEU A 79 9.84 3.85 -9.08
C LEU A 79 9.72 3.35 -10.52
N ILE A 80 9.23 2.12 -10.70
CA ILE A 80 8.84 1.58 -12.00
C ILE A 80 7.34 1.87 -12.16
N GLU A 81 7.02 2.83 -13.02
CA GLU A 81 5.63 3.17 -13.31
C GLU A 81 4.92 2.01 -14.00
N ALA A 82 3.75 1.62 -13.47
CA ALA A 82 2.89 0.63 -14.10
C ALA A 82 2.18 1.23 -15.31
N ARG A 83 2.81 1.13 -16.49
CA ARG A 83 2.25 1.56 -17.77
C ARG A 83 1.32 0.50 -18.35
N THR A 84 1.66 -0.77 -18.14
CA THR A 84 0.84 -1.90 -18.53
C THR A 84 -0.23 -2.17 -17.46
N VAL A 85 -1.49 -2.22 -17.90
CA VAL A 85 -2.64 -2.55 -17.05
C VAL A 85 -2.66 -4.05 -16.80
N ILE A 86 -2.39 -4.49 -15.56
CA ILE A 86 -2.44 -5.92 -15.21
C ILE A 86 -3.88 -6.45 -15.19
N PRO A 87 -4.16 -7.70 -15.58
CA PRO A 87 -5.48 -8.27 -15.41
C PRO A 87 -5.72 -8.69 -13.95
N LEU A 88 -6.83 -8.26 -13.35
CA LEU A 88 -7.25 -8.73 -12.01
C LEU A 88 -8.08 -10.02 -12.06
N LYS A 89 -8.49 -10.41 -13.27
CA LYS A 89 -9.23 -11.65 -13.54
C LYS A 89 -8.71 -12.28 -14.82
N THR A 90 -8.78 -13.59 -14.91
CA THR A 90 -8.47 -14.36 -16.11
C THR A 90 -9.69 -15.16 -16.56
N ARG A 91 -9.82 -15.37 -17.88
CA ARG A 91 -10.83 -16.28 -18.45
C ARG A 91 -10.37 -17.74 -18.44
N SER A 92 -9.09 -17.96 -18.16
CA SER A 92 -8.48 -19.28 -18.01
C SER A 92 -8.72 -19.83 -16.60
N ASN A 93 -8.35 -21.09 -16.39
CA ASN A 93 -8.43 -21.71 -15.05
C ASN A 93 -7.41 -21.14 -14.04
N ALA A 94 -6.40 -20.41 -14.52
CA ALA A 94 -5.28 -19.86 -13.78
C ALA A 94 -4.60 -18.75 -14.61
N PHE A 95 -3.90 -17.81 -13.96
CA PHE A 95 -3.06 -16.84 -14.67
C PHE A 95 -1.79 -17.51 -15.19
N GLY A 96 -1.30 -17.02 -16.33
CA GLY A 96 0.06 -17.33 -16.77
C GLY A 96 1.07 -16.77 -15.78
N ILE A 97 2.18 -17.49 -15.54
CA ILE A 97 3.18 -17.09 -14.53
C ILE A 97 3.73 -15.67 -14.76
N ASP A 98 3.80 -15.25 -16.02
CA ASP A 98 4.38 -13.97 -16.43
C ASP A 98 3.34 -12.85 -16.62
N GLU A 99 2.06 -13.15 -16.45
CA GLU A 99 0.96 -12.23 -16.78
C GLU A 99 0.95 -10.96 -15.90
N TRP A 100 1.58 -11.02 -14.72
CA TRP A 100 1.76 -9.88 -13.81
C TRP A 100 3.19 -9.31 -13.81
N CYS A 101 4.06 -9.76 -14.74
CA CYS A 101 5.40 -9.22 -14.96
C CYS A 101 5.50 -8.60 -16.36
N PRO A 102 5.08 -7.33 -16.54
CA PRO A 102 5.13 -6.70 -17.84
C PRO A 102 6.58 -6.33 -18.22
N ASP A 103 6.82 -6.10 -19.51
CA ASP A 103 8.18 -5.95 -20.06
C ASP A 103 8.94 -4.77 -19.42
N GLU A 104 8.26 -3.69 -19.02
CA GLU A 104 8.90 -2.54 -18.35
C GLU A 104 9.66 -2.91 -17.06
N VAL A 105 9.24 -3.97 -16.37
CA VAL A 105 9.94 -4.48 -15.17
C VAL A 105 11.26 -5.15 -15.58
N GLY A 106 11.24 -5.95 -16.65
CA GLY A 106 12.44 -6.58 -17.18
C GLY A 106 13.42 -5.57 -17.78
N ASP A 107 12.92 -4.58 -18.51
CA ASP A 107 13.71 -3.51 -19.09
C ASP A 107 14.42 -2.69 -18.00
N PHE A 108 13.72 -2.41 -16.89
CA PHE A 108 14.32 -1.78 -15.72
C PHE A 108 15.44 -2.63 -15.13
N VAL A 109 15.24 -3.94 -14.95
CA VAL A 109 16.27 -4.83 -14.38
C VAL A 109 17.52 -4.86 -15.27
N ALA A 110 17.34 -4.97 -16.60
CA ALA A 110 18.44 -4.93 -17.56
C ALA A 110 19.22 -3.60 -17.48
N TRP A 111 18.50 -2.47 -17.47
CA TRP A 111 19.10 -1.15 -17.30
C TRP A 111 19.86 -1.03 -15.97
N TYR A 112 19.24 -1.46 -14.88
CA TYR A 112 19.82 -1.34 -13.54
C TYR A 112 21.16 -2.06 -13.46
N PHE A 113 21.26 -3.30 -13.93
CA PHE A 113 22.54 -4.03 -13.89
C PHE A 113 23.59 -3.48 -14.84
N SER A 114 23.18 -2.79 -15.92
CA SER A 114 24.12 -2.02 -16.75
C SER A 114 24.64 -0.78 -16.02
N ALA A 115 23.81 -0.10 -15.23
CA ALA A 115 24.17 1.12 -14.50
C ALA A 115 24.91 0.83 -13.17
N TYR A 116 24.61 -0.30 -12.54
CA TYR A 116 25.15 -0.74 -11.25
C TYR A 116 25.78 -2.13 -11.35
N PRO A 117 26.86 -2.31 -12.14
CA PRO A 117 27.46 -3.63 -12.39
C PRO A 117 28.08 -4.29 -11.15
N ALA A 118 28.33 -3.52 -10.10
CA ALA A 118 28.83 -4.01 -8.82
C ALA A 118 27.75 -4.71 -7.98
N THR A 119 26.46 -4.61 -8.34
CA THR A 119 25.39 -5.28 -7.61
C THR A 119 25.53 -6.80 -7.68
N GLY A 120 25.50 -7.42 -6.51
CA GLY A 120 25.88 -8.81 -6.31
C GLY A 120 24.72 -9.79 -6.29
N ALA A 121 23.54 -9.32 -5.88
CA ALA A 121 22.32 -10.12 -5.84
C ALA A 121 21.08 -9.34 -6.28
N ALA A 122 20.08 -10.06 -6.77
CA ALA A 122 18.73 -9.59 -7.05
C ALA A 122 17.72 -10.41 -6.23
N LEU A 123 16.94 -9.74 -5.39
CA LEU A 123 15.83 -10.31 -4.65
C LEU A 123 14.50 -9.84 -5.26
N VAL A 124 13.77 -10.76 -5.88
CA VAL A 124 12.45 -10.49 -6.46
C VAL A 124 11.37 -10.94 -5.51
N ASN A 125 10.44 -10.05 -5.18
CA ASN A 125 9.28 -10.37 -4.34
C ASN A 125 8.13 -10.84 -5.23
N TYR A 126 7.53 -11.96 -4.82
CA TYR A 126 6.50 -12.73 -5.52
C TYR A 126 6.99 -13.45 -6.77
N VAL A 127 6.55 -14.71 -6.92
CA VAL A 127 6.89 -15.55 -8.08
C VAL A 127 6.36 -14.99 -9.40
N PHE A 128 5.28 -14.20 -9.37
CA PHE A 128 4.71 -13.61 -10.59
C PHE A 128 5.57 -12.48 -11.19
N LEU A 129 6.61 -12.00 -10.51
CA LEU A 129 7.64 -11.11 -11.07
C LEU A 129 8.91 -11.86 -11.50
N SER A 130 8.92 -13.19 -11.39
CA SER A 130 10.13 -14.00 -11.61
C SER A 130 10.74 -13.85 -13.01
N ARG A 131 9.96 -13.52 -14.05
CA ARG A 131 10.49 -13.25 -15.40
C ARG A 131 11.54 -12.13 -15.41
N ALA A 132 11.49 -11.20 -14.48
CA ALA A 132 12.50 -10.16 -14.33
C ALA A 132 13.91 -10.73 -14.06
N LEU A 133 14.02 -11.92 -13.46
CA LEU A 133 15.29 -12.60 -13.19
C LEU A 133 16.01 -13.07 -14.47
N GLU A 134 15.29 -13.26 -15.58
CA GLU A 134 15.89 -13.59 -16.89
C GLU A 134 16.76 -12.44 -17.43
N ARG A 135 16.55 -11.22 -16.92
CA ARG A 135 17.32 -10.02 -17.28
C ARG A 135 18.50 -9.77 -16.33
N VAL A 136 18.66 -10.58 -15.28
CA VAL A 136 19.79 -10.50 -14.35
C VAL A 136 21.02 -11.15 -14.99
N PRO A 137 22.18 -10.46 -15.07
CA PRO A 137 23.36 -10.98 -15.75
C PRO A 137 23.97 -12.19 -15.03
N PRO A 138 24.76 -13.02 -15.73
CA PRO A 138 25.51 -14.13 -15.11
C PRO A 138 26.40 -13.64 -13.96
N GLY A 139 26.53 -14.46 -12.92
CA GLY A 139 27.36 -14.16 -11.75
C GLY A 139 26.69 -13.31 -10.67
N VAL A 140 25.49 -12.77 -10.91
CA VAL A 140 24.61 -12.18 -9.88
C VAL A 140 23.72 -13.26 -9.30
N LEU A 141 23.63 -13.34 -7.97
CA LEU A 141 22.76 -14.29 -7.29
C LEU A 141 21.30 -13.89 -7.42
N ARG A 142 20.44 -14.80 -7.88
CA ARG A 142 19.00 -14.60 -8.09
C ARG A 142 18.21 -15.22 -6.95
N LEU A 143 17.41 -14.41 -6.26
CA LEU A 143 16.57 -14.84 -5.16
C LEU A 143 15.10 -14.50 -5.44
N ILE A 144 14.20 -15.39 -5.03
CA ILE A 144 12.76 -15.10 -4.95
C ILE A 144 12.32 -15.14 -3.50
N ASP A 145 11.71 -14.06 -3.02
CA ASP A 145 10.85 -14.09 -1.84
C ASP A 145 9.43 -14.44 -2.29
N THR A 146 8.92 -15.62 -1.91
CA THR A 146 7.67 -16.13 -2.50
C THR A 146 6.41 -15.41 -2.01
N HIS A 147 6.42 -14.90 -0.77
CA HIS A 147 5.29 -14.31 -0.02
C HIS A 147 4.08 -15.24 0.23
N ASP A 148 3.71 -16.06 -0.75
CA ASP A 148 2.57 -16.98 -0.74
C ASP A 148 2.87 -18.17 -1.68
N ARG A 149 2.15 -19.27 -1.48
CA ARG A 149 2.01 -20.33 -2.50
C ARG A 149 0.83 -20.02 -3.42
N PHE A 150 1.09 -19.94 -4.73
CA PHE A 150 0.12 -19.55 -5.74
C PHE A 150 -0.51 -20.72 -6.51
N ALA A 151 0.17 -21.88 -6.60
CA ALA A 151 -0.40 -23.04 -7.24
C ALA A 151 -1.62 -23.55 -6.48
N GLY A 152 -2.73 -23.74 -7.20
CA GLY A 152 -3.94 -24.35 -6.62
C GLY A 152 -4.67 -23.44 -5.64
N ARG A 153 -4.31 -22.16 -5.49
CA ARG A 153 -5.02 -21.18 -4.64
C ARG A 153 -6.52 -21.11 -4.96
N GLN A 154 -6.89 -21.21 -6.23
CA GLN A 154 -8.28 -21.28 -6.70
C GLN A 154 -9.09 -22.43 -6.08
N THR A 155 -8.46 -23.54 -5.71
CA THR A 155 -9.15 -24.68 -5.09
C THR A 155 -9.64 -24.36 -3.67
N GLN A 156 -8.95 -23.46 -2.96
CA GLN A 156 -9.34 -23.00 -1.63
C GLN A 156 -10.62 -22.15 -1.65
N TYR A 157 -10.90 -21.49 -2.78
CA TYR A 157 -12.07 -20.63 -2.95
C TYR A 157 -13.29 -21.40 -3.50
N ARG A 158 -13.09 -22.59 -4.10
CA ARG A 158 -14.17 -23.42 -4.68
C ARG A 158 -15.32 -23.75 -3.71
N PRO A 159 -15.07 -24.17 -2.45
CA PRO A 159 -16.15 -24.46 -1.50
C PRO A 159 -17.08 -23.25 -1.24
N PHE A 160 -16.59 -22.04 -1.51
CA PHE A 160 -17.28 -20.79 -1.26
C PHE A 160 -17.90 -20.17 -2.51
N ARG A 161 -17.80 -20.84 -3.68
CA ARG A 161 -18.24 -20.32 -4.98
C ARG A 161 -17.69 -18.91 -5.27
N ALA A 162 -16.45 -18.66 -4.85
CA ALA A 162 -15.73 -17.41 -5.05
C ALA A 162 -14.50 -17.64 -5.95
N GLU A 163 -14.00 -16.56 -6.53
CA GLU A 163 -12.70 -16.53 -7.22
C GLU A 163 -11.65 -15.89 -6.30
N PRO A 164 -10.35 -16.27 -6.41
CA PRO A 164 -9.30 -15.54 -5.73
C PRO A 164 -9.26 -14.08 -6.17
N ASN A 165 -9.18 -13.16 -5.21
CA ASN A 165 -9.08 -11.71 -5.46
C ASN A 165 -7.63 -11.24 -5.71
N PHE A 166 -6.69 -12.15 -5.86
CA PHE A 166 -5.27 -11.89 -6.09
C PHE A 166 -4.68 -12.94 -7.04
N PHE A 167 -3.39 -12.82 -7.41
CA PHE A 167 -2.73 -13.74 -8.33
C PHE A 167 -2.89 -15.21 -7.90
N TYR A 168 -2.98 -16.10 -8.89
CA TYR A 168 -2.96 -17.54 -8.73
C TYR A 168 -2.54 -18.19 -10.04
N THR A 169 -1.79 -19.27 -9.97
CA THR A 169 -1.32 -20.00 -11.15
C THR A 169 -1.49 -21.51 -10.95
N ASP A 170 -1.09 -22.32 -11.93
CA ASP A 170 -1.01 -23.77 -11.77
C ASP A 170 0.39 -24.21 -11.28
N ALA A 171 0.54 -25.49 -10.94
CA ALA A 171 1.80 -26.01 -10.41
C ALA A 171 2.95 -25.88 -11.43
N ALA A 172 2.66 -26.02 -12.73
CA ALA A 172 3.67 -25.89 -13.78
C ALA A 172 4.16 -24.44 -13.93
N GLY A 173 3.24 -23.48 -13.87
CA GLY A 173 3.55 -22.05 -13.87
C GLY A 173 4.36 -21.64 -12.64
N GLU A 174 3.95 -22.07 -11.44
CA GLU A 174 4.72 -21.78 -10.22
C GLU A 174 6.11 -22.42 -10.26
N ALA A 175 6.23 -23.69 -10.66
CA ALA A 175 7.52 -24.37 -10.85
C ALA A 175 8.43 -23.61 -11.84
N ALA A 176 7.89 -23.21 -13.00
CA ALA A 176 8.64 -22.45 -14.01
C ALA A 176 9.14 -21.10 -13.45
N GLY A 177 8.31 -20.38 -12.69
CA GLY A 177 8.70 -19.13 -12.06
C GLY A 177 9.78 -19.30 -10.99
N LEU A 178 9.64 -20.32 -10.13
CA LEU A 178 10.62 -20.62 -9.08
C LEU A 178 11.98 -21.05 -9.67
N SER A 179 11.97 -21.80 -10.77
CA SER A 179 13.18 -22.29 -11.46
C SER A 179 14.06 -21.17 -12.05
N ARG A 180 13.57 -19.92 -12.10
CA ARG A 180 14.35 -18.76 -12.55
C ARG A 180 15.30 -18.22 -11.47
N ALA A 181 15.20 -18.71 -10.24
CA ALA A 181 16.04 -18.28 -9.13
C ALA A 181 17.11 -19.31 -8.77
N ASP A 182 18.22 -18.84 -8.23
CA ASP A 182 19.23 -19.71 -7.59
C ASP A 182 18.75 -20.12 -6.19
N ILE A 183 18.04 -19.22 -5.50
CA ILE A 183 17.50 -19.42 -4.15
C ILE A 183 16.02 -19.01 -4.09
N VAL A 184 15.18 -19.88 -3.54
CA VAL A 184 13.76 -19.62 -3.24
C VAL A 184 13.59 -19.48 -1.73
N LEU A 185 13.01 -18.39 -1.27
CA LEU A 185 12.77 -18.10 0.15
C LEU A 185 11.30 -18.39 0.49
N ALA A 186 11.08 -19.47 1.24
CA ALA A 186 9.77 -19.87 1.76
C ALA A 186 9.52 -19.24 3.15
N ILE A 187 8.26 -18.98 3.50
CA ILE A 187 7.92 -18.41 4.81
C ILE A 187 7.80 -19.52 5.87
N GLN A 188 7.08 -20.58 5.52
CA GLN A 188 6.73 -21.67 6.42
C GLN A 188 7.41 -22.98 5.99
N ALA A 189 7.70 -23.86 6.94
CA ALA A 189 8.35 -25.15 6.66
C ALA A 189 7.53 -26.04 5.70
N ALA A 190 6.20 -26.04 5.82
CA ALA A 190 5.32 -26.78 4.91
C ALA A 190 5.37 -26.25 3.47
N GLU A 191 5.46 -24.92 3.30
CA GLU A 191 5.65 -24.29 2.00
C GLU A 191 7.04 -24.59 1.44
N ALA A 192 8.07 -24.57 2.28
CA ALA A 192 9.44 -24.92 1.87
C ALA A 192 9.52 -26.33 1.28
N GLY A 193 8.89 -27.32 1.93
CA GLY A 193 8.78 -28.68 1.39
C GLY A 193 8.03 -28.70 0.06
N SER A 194 6.88 -28.01 -0.02
CA SER A 194 6.08 -27.95 -1.25
C SER A 194 6.85 -27.31 -2.42
N PHE A 195 7.64 -26.26 -2.16
CA PHE A 195 8.46 -25.63 -3.20
C PHE A 195 9.64 -26.50 -3.60
N ALA A 196 10.26 -27.22 -2.66
CA ALA A 196 11.37 -28.13 -2.97
C ALA A 196 10.92 -29.29 -3.88
N ASP A 197 9.65 -29.70 -3.81
CA ASP A 197 9.07 -30.68 -4.73
C ASP A 197 8.77 -30.10 -6.13
N LEU A 198 8.69 -28.77 -6.27
CA LEU A 198 8.32 -28.08 -7.52
C LEU A 198 9.52 -27.57 -8.33
N THR A 199 10.71 -27.43 -7.73
CA THR A 199 11.88 -26.81 -8.38
C THR A 199 13.19 -27.42 -7.90
N ASP A 200 14.19 -27.47 -8.79
CA ASP A 200 15.56 -27.84 -8.44
C ASP A 200 16.34 -26.68 -7.77
N SER A 201 15.79 -25.46 -7.77
CA SER A 201 16.39 -24.32 -7.08
C SER A 201 16.51 -24.58 -5.58
N ARG A 202 17.54 -24.01 -4.94
CA ARG A 202 17.73 -24.17 -3.49
C ARG A 202 16.61 -23.46 -2.73
N VAL A 203 15.79 -24.21 -2.01
CA VAL A 203 14.75 -23.64 -1.14
C VAL A 203 15.30 -23.42 0.27
N LEU A 204 15.17 -22.19 0.79
CA LEU A 204 15.50 -21.81 2.15
C LEU A 204 14.24 -21.37 2.89
N LEU A 205 14.17 -21.74 4.17
CA LEU A 205 13.18 -21.19 5.08
C LEU A 205 13.63 -19.78 5.51
N LEU A 206 12.73 -18.80 5.44
CA LEU A 206 12.93 -17.43 5.94
C LEU A 206 11.61 -16.92 6.57
N PRO A 207 11.34 -17.31 7.84
CA PRO A 207 10.23 -16.78 8.59
C PRO A 207 10.52 -15.32 9.00
N PRO A 208 9.53 -14.42 9.02
CA PRO A 208 9.70 -13.07 9.53
C PRO A 208 10.18 -13.09 10.98
N HIS A 209 11.28 -12.40 11.27
CA HIS A 209 11.73 -12.20 12.65
C HIS A 209 10.84 -11.15 13.34
N PHE A 210 10.25 -11.53 14.47
CA PHE A 210 9.51 -10.62 15.34
C PHE A 210 10.36 -10.33 16.59
N PRO A 211 10.89 -9.11 16.76
CA PRO A 211 11.68 -8.79 17.94
C PRO A 211 10.80 -8.80 19.19
N ALA A 212 11.28 -9.38 20.29
CA ALA A 212 10.58 -9.34 21.56
C ALA A 212 10.43 -7.89 22.04
N ARG A 213 9.18 -7.42 22.21
CA ARG A 213 8.85 -6.05 22.63
C ARG A 213 8.45 -5.98 24.10
N LYS A 214 7.75 -6.99 24.58
CA LYS A 214 7.35 -7.12 26.00
C LYS A 214 7.55 -8.57 26.46
N PRO A 215 7.97 -8.79 27.72
CA PRO A 215 7.99 -10.13 28.28
C PRO A 215 6.57 -10.69 28.39
N PHE A 216 6.45 -12.02 28.37
CA PHE A 216 5.20 -12.68 28.69
C PHE A 216 4.88 -12.49 30.17
N ALA A 217 3.62 -12.14 30.44
CA ALA A 217 3.09 -12.08 31.78
C ALA A 217 1.68 -12.69 31.76
N VAL A 218 1.37 -13.51 32.76
CA VAL A 218 0.02 -14.08 32.89
C VAL A 218 -0.93 -12.93 33.22
N PRO A 219 -1.96 -12.67 32.40
CA PRO A 219 -2.95 -11.65 32.74
C PRO A 219 -3.68 -12.01 34.04
N GLU A 220 -4.01 -11.02 34.88
CA GLU A 220 -4.75 -11.25 36.13
C GLU A 220 -6.16 -11.81 35.86
N ARG A 221 -6.76 -11.40 34.75
CA ARG A 221 -8.04 -11.89 34.23
C ARG A 221 -8.10 -11.66 32.73
N VAL A 222 -9.01 -12.35 32.05
CA VAL A 222 -9.33 -12.08 30.64
C VAL A 222 -10.52 -11.10 30.60
N ALA A 223 -10.24 -9.81 30.47
CA ALA A 223 -11.25 -8.76 30.31
C ALA A 223 -11.54 -8.48 28.84
N ARG A 224 -10.49 -8.51 28.01
CA ARG A 224 -10.54 -8.16 26.59
C ARG A 224 -9.78 -9.16 25.75
N ILE A 225 -10.44 -9.64 24.70
CA ILE A 225 -9.82 -10.42 23.65
C ILE A 225 -9.61 -9.55 22.40
N GLY A 226 -8.42 -9.60 21.82
CA GLY A 226 -8.05 -8.76 20.68
C GLY A 226 -8.07 -9.50 19.33
N PHE A 227 -8.55 -8.83 18.28
CA PHE A 227 -8.28 -9.20 16.89
C PHE A 227 -7.75 -7.99 16.09
N LEU A 228 -6.58 -8.15 15.46
CA LEU A 228 -6.00 -7.15 14.55
C LEU A 228 -6.08 -7.65 13.11
N GLY A 229 -6.57 -6.82 12.17
CA GLY A 229 -6.69 -7.24 10.77
C GLY A 229 -6.82 -6.12 9.74
N HIS A 230 -6.51 -6.50 8.50
CA HIS A 230 -6.81 -5.74 7.28
C HIS A 230 -8.05 -6.34 6.59
N GLY A 231 -8.77 -5.54 5.80
CA GLY A 231 -10.09 -5.86 5.22
C GLY A 231 -10.10 -6.84 4.03
N ASN A 232 -9.27 -7.88 4.03
CA ASN A 232 -9.27 -8.90 2.98
C ASN A 232 -10.25 -10.06 3.27
N ASP A 233 -10.62 -10.83 2.24
CA ASP A 233 -11.65 -11.88 2.37
C ASP A 233 -11.37 -12.91 3.47
N PRO A 234 -10.14 -13.45 3.61
CA PRO A 234 -9.89 -14.44 4.65
C PRO A 234 -10.08 -13.89 6.06
N ASN A 235 -9.66 -12.64 6.30
CA ASN A 235 -9.87 -12.00 7.59
C ASN A 235 -11.34 -11.71 7.84
N LEU A 236 -12.05 -11.11 6.87
CA LEU A 236 -13.47 -10.76 6.98
C LEU A 236 -14.36 -11.98 7.19
N PHE A 237 -14.12 -13.04 6.42
CA PHE A 237 -14.83 -14.31 6.58
C PHE A 237 -14.64 -14.89 7.98
N SER A 238 -13.39 -14.96 8.42
CA SER A 238 -13.02 -15.59 9.70
C SER A 238 -13.53 -14.80 10.90
N ILE A 239 -13.30 -13.48 10.92
CA ILE A 239 -13.77 -12.62 12.02
C ILE A 239 -15.29 -12.51 12.03
N GLY A 240 -15.95 -12.47 10.87
CA GLY A 240 -17.42 -12.42 10.79
C GLY A 240 -18.07 -13.66 11.40
N ARG A 241 -17.51 -14.85 11.14
CA ARG A 241 -17.96 -16.11 11.76
C ARG A 241 -17.71 -16.11 13.26
N PHE A 242 -16.55 -15.63 13.71
CA PHE A 242 -16.23 -15.54 15.13
C PHE A 242 -17.10 -14.51 15.86
N ILE A 243 -17.37 -13.34 15.30
CA ILE A 243 -18.27 -12.34 15.88
C ILE A 243 -19.66 -12.94 16.11
N ARG A 244 -20.19 -13.69 15.13
CA ARG A 244 -21.49 -14.36 15.25
C ARG A 244 -21.50 -15.37 16.41
N ALA A 245 -20.49 -16.24 16.45
CA ALA A 245 -20.32 -17.21 17.54
C ALA A 245 -20.19 -16.50 18.90
N TRP A 246 -19.36 -15.45 18.97
CA TRP A 246 -19.04 -14.72 20.19
C TRP A 246 -20.27 -14.05 20.82
N ARG A 247 -21.07 -13.38 19.98
CA ARG A 247 -22.30 -12.70 20.41
C ARG A 247 -23.36 -13.65 20.97
N GLU A 248 -23.38 -14.90 20.50
CA GLU A 248 -24.38 -15.87 20.93
C GLU A 248 -24.25 -16.18 22.42
N GLY A 249 -25.24 -15.75 23.20
CA GLY A 249 -25.27 -15.92 24.65
C GLY A 249 -24.20 -15.12 25.39
N TRP A 250 -23.69 -14.02 24.83
CA TRP A 250 -22.76 -13.12 25.53
C TRP A 250 -23.47 -12.41 26.70
N THR A 251 -22.74 -12.22 27.80
CA THR A 251 -23.19 -11.58 29.05
C THR A 251 -22.08 -10.68 29.59
N ALA A 252 -22.40 -9.68 30.43
CA ALA A 252 -21.46 -8.65 30.87
C ALA A 252 -20.30 -9.15 31.76
N ASP A 253 -20.40 -10.37 32.29
CA ASP A 253 -19.33 -11.07 33.01
C ASP A 253 -18.30 -11.74 32.08
N ARG A 254 -18.55 -11.76 30.77
CA ARG A 254 -17.64 -12.33 29.76
C ARG A 254 -16.70 -11.26 29.20
N PRO A 255 -15.56 -11.68 28.63
CA PRO A 255 -14.63 -10.74 27.98
C PRO A 255 -15.30 -9.94 26.86
N GLU A 256 -14.75 -8.78 26.54
CA GLU A 256 -15.11 -7.98 25.37
C GLU A 256 -14.18 -8.30 24.19
N LEU A 257 -14.74 -8.47 22.99
CA LEU A 257 -13.95 -8.59 21.76
C LEU A 257 -13.63 -7.21 21.20
N VAL A 258 -12.36 -6.83 21.20
CA VAL A 258 -11.87 -5.58 20.61
C VAL A 258 -11.21 -5.87 19.25
N ILE A 259 -11.66 -5.17 18.21
CA ILE A 259 -11.18 -5.35 16.83
C ILE A 259 -10.50 -4.06 16.36
N ALA A 260 -9.30 -4.20 15.80
CA ALA A 260 -8.51 -3.07 15.30
C ALA A 260 -8.04 -3.27 13.85
N GLY A 261 -7.70 -2.16 13.21
CA GLY A 261 -7.17 -2.08 11.86
C GLY A 261 -8.21 -1.66 10.83
N GLU A 262 -7.77 -1.59 9.57
CA GLU A 262 -8.61 -1.21 8.43
C GLU A 262 -9.85 -2.09 8.28
N ILE A 263 -9.78 -3.35 8.74
CA ILE A 263 -10.90 -4.29 8.71
C ILE A 263 -12.19 -3.73 9.33
N CYS A 264 -12.08 -2.84 10.32
CA CYS A 264 -13.24 -2.20 10.95
C CYS A 264 -14.14 -1.46 9.94
N ARG A 265 -13.56 -0.91 8.85
CA ARG A 265 -14.32 -0.21 7.80
C ARG A 265 -15.26 -1.14 7.04
N SER A 266 -14.93 -2.42 6.98
CA SER A 266 -15.68 -3.47 6.29
C SER A 266 -16.60 -4.25 7.23
N LEU A 267 -16.75 -3.80 8.49
CA LEU A 267 -17.60 -4.42 9.50
C LEU A 267 -18.68 -3.44 10.05
N PRO A 268 -19.41 -2.69 9.21
CA PRO A 268 -20.43 -1.78 9.71
C PRO A 268 -21.54 -2.55 10.46
N GLY A 269 -21.99 -2.01 11.59
CA GLY A 269 -23.11 -2.57 12.37
C GLY A 269 -22.79 -3.81 13.22
N VAL A 270 -21.51 -4.21 13.31
CA VAL A 270 -21.09 -5.33 14.19
C VAL A 270 -20.70 -4.87 15.60
N GLU A 271 -20.82 -3.59 15.92
CA GLU A 271 -20.70 -3.10 17.30
C GLU A 271 -21.95 -3.48 18.11
N GLY A 272 -21.75 -3.76 19.39
CA GLY A 272 -22.83 -4.16 20.29
C GLY A 272 -22.30 -4.87 21.54
N PRO A 273 -23.18 -5.44 22.37
CA PRO A 273 -22.77 -6.14 23.58
C PRO A 273 -21.67 -7.18 23.29
N GLY A 274 -20.50 -6.99 23.90
CA GLY A 274 -19.34 -7.88 23.77
C GLY A 274 -18.46 -7.68 22.54
N VAL A 275 -18.72 -6.69 21.67
CA VAL A 275 -17.89 -6.41 20.47
C VAL A 275 -17.70 -4.90 20.29
N GLN A 276 -16.43 -4.48 20.25
CA GLN A 276 -16.01 -3.09 20.04
C GLN A 276 -15.09 -2.98 18.82
N LEU A 277 -15.32 -1.98 17.96
CA LEU A 277 -14.42 -1.62 16.87
C LEU A 277 -13.56 -0.42 17.27
N LEU A 278 -12.24 -0.56 17.21
CA LEU A 278 -11.29 0.51 17.54
C LEU A 278 -10.89 1.33 16.32
N GLY A 279 -11.20 0.84 15.11
CA GLY A 279 -10.78 1.47 13.86
C GLY A 279 -9.27 1.33 13.61
N TYR A 280 -8.72 2.27 12.84
CA TYR A 280 -7.29 2.35 12.55
C TYR A 280 -6.54 2.94 13.74
N LEU A 281 -5.42 2.33 14.12
CA LEU A 281 -4.59 2.75 15.24
C LEU A 281 -3.22 3.22 14.73
N ASP A 282 -2.74 4.35 15.27
CA ASP A 282 -1.43 4.91 14.90
C ASP A 282 -0.28 4.06 15.47
N ARG A 283 -0.52 3.35 16.58
CA ARG A 283 0.47 2.55 17.30
C ARG A 283 -0.09 1.18 17.68
N LEU A 284 0.67 0.13 17.37
CA LEU A 284 0.30 -1.25 17.70
C LEU A 284 0.44 -1.53 19.19
N GLU A 285 1.35 -0.82 19.87
CA GLU A 285 1.54 -0.93 21.32
C GLU A 285 0.23 -0.66 22.07
N ASP A 286 -0.57 0.28 21.60
CA ASP A 286 -1.83 0.69 22.22
C ASP A 286 -2.84 -0.44 22.18
N PHE A 287 -2.92 -1.15 21.05
CA PHE A 287 -3.79 -2.31 20.87
C PHE A 287 -3.38 -3.48 21.79
N TYR A 288 -2.11 -3.87 21.77
CA TYR A 288 -1.65 -5.02 22.54
C TYR A 288 -1.56 -4.73 24.04
N ALA A 289 -1.50 -3.46 24.45
CA ALA A 289 -1.56 -3.08 25.87
C ALA A 289 -2.94 -3.34 26.50
N GLN A 290 -4.01 -3.26 25.72
CA GLN A 290 -5.38 -3.44 26.21
C GLN A 290 -5.97 -4.83 25.96
N ALA A 291 -5.31 -5.68 25.18
CA ALA A 291 -5.72 -7.06 24.97
C ALA A 291 -5.06 -7.99 26.01
N ASP A 292 -5.86 -8.81 26.68
CA ASP A 292 -5.35 -9.82 27.62
C ASP A 292 -4.98 -11.11 26.89
N VAL A 293 -5.79 -11.47 25.87
CA VAL A 293 -5.59 -12.61 24.98
C VAL A 293 -5.83 -12.14 23.54
N VAL A 294 -5.06 -12.63 22.57
CA VAL A 294 -5.31 -12.35 21.15
C VAL A 294 -5.93 -13.58 20.49
N VAL A 295 -6.96 -13.37 19.68
CA VAL A 295 -7.64 -14.45 18.94
C VAL A 295 -7.25 -14.45 17.46
N ALA A 296 -6.97 -15.64 16.93
CA ALA A 296 -6.72 -15.90 15.51
C ALA A 296 -7.70 -16.96 14.97
N PRO A 297 -9.00 -16.63 14.81
CA PRO A 297 -10.05 -17.57 14.44
C PRO A 297 -10.08 -17.86 12.94
N MET A 298 -8.92 -18.05 12.30
CA MET A 298 -8.82 -18.14 10.84
C MET A 298 -9.45 -19.43 10.31
N LEU A 299 -10.43 -19.33 9.42
CA LEU A 299 -11.10 -20.49 8.82
C LEU A 299 -10.69 -20.74 7.37
N MET A 300 -9.92 -19.82 6.80
CA MET A 300 -9.39 -19.87 5.45
C MET A 300 -8.16 -18.96 5.35
N GLY A 301 -7.47 -19.07 4.21
CA GLY A 301 -6.31 -18.25 3.85
C GLY A 301 -4.98 -18.98 4.13
N SER A 302 -4.03 -18.80 3.23
CA SER A 302 -2.66 -19.32 3.30
C SER A 302 -1.71 -18.37 4.04
N GLY A 303 -0.49 -18.84 4.27
CA GLY A 303 0.64 -18.03 4.74
C GLY A 303 0.62 -17.76 6.24
N LEU A 304 1.75 -17.24 6.73
CA LEU A 304 1.93 -16.92 8.14
C LEU A 304 1.06 -15.74 8.57
N LYS A 305 0.32 -15.91 9.67
CA LYS A 305 -0.54 -14.84 10.20
C LYS A 305 0.27 -13.86 11.03
N MET A 306 0.69 -12.74 10.42
CA MET A 306 1.50 -11.70 11.08
C MET A 306 0.95 -11.27 12.44
N LYS A 307 -0.39 -11.18 12.60
CA LYS A 307 -1.07 -10.84 13.85
C LYS A 307 -0.72 -11.77 15.03
N VAL A 308 -0.41 -13.04 14.76
CA VAL A 308 0.01 -14.02 15.77
C VAL A 308 1.44 -13.71 16.22
N GLY A 309 2.38 -13.59 15.28
CA GLY A 309 3.77 -13.24 15.59
C GLY A 309 3.89 -11.89 16.31
N GLU A 310 3.08 -10.91 15.92
CA GLU A 310 2.99 -9.62 16.61
C GLU A 310 2.46 -9.78 18.04
N ALA A 311 1.33 -10.46 18.24
CA ALA A 311 0.78 -10.68 19.58
C ALA A 311 1.78 -11.33 20.53
N LEU A 312 2.46 -12.38 20.05
CA LEU A 312 3.50 -13.09 20.77
C LEU A 312 4.69 -12.17 21.10
N SER A 313 5.11 -11.32 20.16
CA SER A 313 6.17 -10.34 20.39
C SER A 313 5.83 -9.31 21.48
N PHE A 314 4.54 -9.08 21.74
CA PHE A 314 4.03 -8.23 22.82
C PHE A 314 3.70 -9.01 24.11
N GLY A 315 4.14 -10.26 24.22
CA GLY A 315 3.94 -11.12 25.38
C GLY A 315 2.48 -11.49 25.62
N ARG A 316 1.64 -11.45 24.56
CA ARG A 316 0.20 -11.75 24.67
C ARG A 316 -0.05 -13.24 24.38
N PRO A 317 -0.77 -13.96 25.24
CA PRO A 317 -1.23 -15.31 24.92
C PRO A 317 -2.15 -15.29 23.69
N VAL A 318 -2.04 -16.32 22.85
CA VAL A 318 -2.82 -16.44 21.61
C VAL A 318 -3.70 -17.67 21.67
N ILE A 319 -4.96 -17.52 21.26
CA ILE A 319 -5.89 -18.63 21.00
C ILE A 319 -6.27 -18.57 19.53
N GLY A 320 -6.29 -19.70 18.84
CA GLY A 320 -6.68 -19.68 17.44
C GLY A 320 -6.91 -21.06 16.86
N THR A 321 -7.25 -21.04 15.59
CA THR A 321 -7.44 -22.26 14.81
C THR A 321 -6.10 -22.82 14.34
N GLU A 322 -6.11 -24.07 13.89
CA GLU A 322 -4.93 -24.67 13.26
C GLU A 322 -4.44 -23.85 12.05
N ILE A 323 -5.35 -23.34 11.22
CA ILE A 323 -5.03 -22.41 10.11
C ILE A 323 -4.50 -21.06 10.64
N GLY A 324 -5.00 -20.61 11.78
CA GLY A 324 -4.59 -19.34 12.38
C GLY A 324 -3.15 -19.35 12.89
N LEU A 325 -2.68 -20.51 13.37
CA LEU A 325 -1.35 -20.71 13.95
C LEU A 325 -0.41 -21.53 13.06
N GLU A 326 -0.79 -21.75 11.79
CA GLU A 326 0.08 -22.37 10.80
C GLU A 326 1.44 -21.65 10.72
N GLY A 327 2.54 -22.41 10.74
CA GLY A 327 3.90 -21.88 10.74
C GLY A 327 4.49 -21.54 12.11
N PHE A 328 3.73 -21.70 13.20
CA PHE A 328 4.20 -21.45 14.57
C PHE A 328 4.39 -22.72 15.43
N GLU A 329 4.22 -23.93 14.88
CA GLU A 329 4.35 -25.20 15.63
C GLU A 329 3.56 -25.23 16.96
N PRO A 330 2.22 -25.14 16.89
CA PRO A 330 1.36 -25.00 18.07
C PRO A 330 1.42 -26.22 19.00
N VAL A 331 1.45 -26.00 20.32
CA VAL A 331 1.62 -27.07 21.33
C VAL A 331 0.41 -27.30 22.22
N GLU A 332 -0.48 -26.30 22.36
CA GLU A 332 -1.68 -26.40 23.19
C GLU A 332 -2.95 -26.63 22.37
N ALA A 333 -3.97 -27.22 22.99
CA ALA A 333 -5.28 -27.42 22.34
C ALA A 333 -5.92 -26.08 21.91
N ALA A 334 -5.73 -25.03 22.72
CA ALA A 334 -6.21 -23.67 22.42
C ALA A 334 -5.52 -23.04 21.19
N HIS A 335 -4.40 -23.61 20.73
CA HIS A 335 -3.69 -23.21 19.51
C HIS A 335 -4.16 -23.96 18.26
N ARG A 336 -5.02 -24.98 18.41
CA ARG A 336 -5.46 -25.89 17.34
C ARG A 336 -6.98 -26.02 17.33
N CYS A 337 -7.69 -24.91 17.55
CA CYS A 337 -9.15 -24.92 17.49
C CYS A 337 -9.62 -25.28 16.07
N ARG A 338 -10.67 -26.10 15.97
CA ARG A 338 -11.16 -26.55 14.65
C ARG A 338 -12.01 -25.50 13.93
N ASP A 339 -12.70 -24.63 14.68
CA ASP A 339 -13.67 -23.67 14.19
C ASP A 339 -13.84 -22.49 15.16
N ALA A 340 -14.71 -21.54 14.81
CA ALA A 340 -14.99 -20.35 15.63
C ALA A 340 -15.62 -20.67 17.00
N GLU A 341 -16.44 -21.72 17.09
CA GLU A 341 -17.05 -22.15 18.36
C GLU A 341 -16.00 -22.73 19.30
N ALA A 342 -15.06 -23.51 18.78
CA ALA A 342 -13.94 -24.03 19.55
C ALA A 342 -13.04 -22.89 20.07
N VAL A 343 -12.80 -21.85 19.27
CA VAL A 343 -12.07 -20.65 19.74
C VAL A 343 -12.83 -19.96 20.88
N LYS A 344 -14.14 -19.76 20.74
CA LYS A 344 -14.99 -19.20 21.82
C LYS A 344 -14.91 -20.06 23.08
N ALA A 345 -15.06 -21.37 22.96
CA ALA A 345 -15.00 -22.28 24.10
C ALA A 345 -13.64 -22.22 24.81
N ALA A 346 -12.53 -22.16 24.05
CA ALA A 346 -11.20 -22.01 24.60
C ALA A 346 -11.01 -20.67 25.34
N VAL A 347 -11.50 -19.56 24.78
CA VAL A 347 -11.49 -18.25 25.45
C VAL A 347 -12.26 -18.31 26.77
N LEU A 348 -13.47 -18.87 26.76
CA LEU A 348 -14.29 -18.97 27.97
C LEU A 348 -13.63 -19.85 29.04
N ALA A 349 -13.03 -20.97 28.64
CA ALA A 349 -12.30 -21.85 29.55
C ALA A 349 -11.14 -21.12 30.25
N VAL A 350 -10.29 -20.40 29.51
CA VAL A 350 -9.18 -19.65 30.12
C VAL A 350 -9.62 -18.42 30.90
N SER A 351 -10.79 -17.85 30.59
CA SER A 351 -11.34 -16.73 31.35
C SER A 351 -11.85 -17.14 32.74
N GLN A 352 -12.16 -18.43 32.93
CA GLN A 352 -12.73 -18.99 34.16
C GLN A 352 -11.70 -19.78 35.00
N ASP A 353 -10.58 -20.17 34.42
CA ASP A 353 -9.52 -20.96 35.07
C ASP A 353 -8.16 -20.24 34.93
N ALA A 354 -7.68 -19.70 36.06
CA ALA A 354 -6.40 -19.00 36.13
C ALA A 354 -5.21 -19.91 35.81
N ASP A 355 -5.29 -21.21 36.14
CA ASP A 355 -4.24 -22.17 35.80
C ASP A 355 -4.26 -22.48 34.30
N ALA A 356 -5.44 -22.53 33.67
CA ALA A 356 -5.56 -22.65 32.21
C ALA A 356 -4.97 -21.44 31.50
N LEU A 357 -5.23 -20.22 31.99
CA LEU A 357 -4.63 -19.00 31.46
C LEU A 357 -3.10 -19.03 31.62
N ALA A 358 -2.59 -19.42 32.79
CA ALA A 358 -1.16 -19.52 33.03
C ALA A 358 -0.49 -20.58 32.13
N ARG A 359 -1.14 -21.73 31.91
CA ARG A 359 -0.68 -22.75 30.95
C ARG A 359 -0.62 -22.19 29.52
N LEU A 360 -1.68 -21.51 29.08
CA LEU A 360 -1.74 -20.89 27.75
C LEU A 360 -0.64 -19.83 27.55
N THR A 361 -0.38 -18.99 28.56
CA THR A 361 0.68 -17.98 28.50
C THR A 361 2.06 -18.62 28.36
N ARG A 362 2.39 -19.63 29.18
CA ARG A 362 3.67 -20.35 29.08
C ARG A 362 3.82 -21.09 27.74
N ALA A 363 2.74 -21.66 27.23
CA ALA A 363 2.76 -22.31 25.93
C ALA A 363 2.97 -21.33 24.79
N SER A 364 2.36 -20.14 24.86
CA SER A 364 2.55 -19.07 23.88
C SER A 364 3.99 -18.52 23.92
N GLU A 365 4.57 -18.38 25.11
CA GLU A 365 5.98 -18.01 25.30
C GLU A 365 6.92 -19.05 24.68
N ALA A 366 6.76 -20.33 25.03
CA ALA A 366 7.59 -21.40 24.49
C ALA A 366 7.48 -21.52 22.95
N LEU A 367 6.28 -21.32 22.41
CA LEU A 367 6.02 -21.25 20.98
C LEU A 367 6.79 -20.09 20.33
N PHE A 368 6.73 -18.89 20.93
CA PHE A 368 7.43 -17.72 20.42
C PHE A 368 8.96 -17.88 20.45
N THR A 369 9.50 -18.45 21.53
CA THR A 369 10.94 -18.71 21.66
C THR A 369 11.45 -19.63 20.55
N ARG A 370 10.80 -20.79 20.33
CA ARG A 370 11.19 -21.71 19.25
C ARG A 370 11.08 -21.04 17.88
N TYR A 371 9.99 -20.31 17.63
CA TYR A 371 9.81 -19.58 16.38
C TYR A 371 10.94 -18.55 16.16
N ALA A 372 11.29 -17.78 17.20
CA ALA A 372 12.33 -16.76 17.12
C ALA A 372 13.72 -17.38 16.86
N GLU A 373 14.04 -18.49 17.51
CA GLU A 373 15.27 -19.25 17.25
C GLU A 373 15.36 -19.70 15.78
N THR A 374 14.29 -20.29 15.25
CA THR A 374 14.21 -20.69 13.84
C THR A 374 14.35 -19.51 12.89
N ALA A 375 13.67 -18.39 13.17
CA ALA A 375 13.72 -17.19 12.34
C ALA A 375 15.13 -16.56 12.32
N LEU A 376 15.80 -16.48 13.48
CA LEU A 376 17.16 -15.95 13.58
C LEU A 376 18.19 -16.86 12.91
N ALA A 377 18.04 -18.18 13.04
CA ALA A 377 18.92 -19.14 12.35
C ALA A 377 18.76 -19.04 10.83
N ALA A 378 17.53 -18.96 10.34
CA ALA A 378 17.23 -18.75 8.92
C ALA A 378 17.79 -17.42 8.38
N GLU A 379 17.61 -16.32 9.12
CA GLU A 379 18.17 -15.00 8.77
C GLU A 379 19.70 -15.07 8.67
N ALA A 380 20.35 -15.73 9.64
CA ALA A 380 21.79 -15.91 9.66
C ALA A 380 22.30 -16.77 8.49
N GLU A 381 21.59 -17.84 8.12
CA GLU A 381 21.92 -18.69 6.97
C GLU A 381 21.90 -17.87 5.68
N LEU A 382 20.81 -17.13 5.42
CA LEU A 382 20.68 -16.29 4.22
C LEU A 382 21.80 -15.25 4.13
N ILE A 383 22.06 -14.53 5.23
CA ILE A 383 23.13 -13.52 5.29
C ILE A 383 24.49 -14.17 5.05
N GLY A 384 24.73 -15.35 5.62
CA GLY A 384 25.96 -16.11 5.41
C GLY A 384 26.19 -16.47 3.95
N LEU A 385 25.15 -16.95 3.26
CA LEU A 385 25.20 -17.29 1.84
C LEU A 385 25.47 -16.07 0.95
N LEU A 386 24.77 -14.96 1.21
CA LEU A 386 24.99 -13.72 0.47
C LEU A 386 26.42 -13.21 0.66
N ARG A 387 26.96 -13.27 1.89
CA ARG A 387 28.35 -12.87 2.17
C ARG A 387 29.37 -13.76 1.47
N ALA A 388 29.15 -15.08 1.48
CA ALA A 388 30.01 -16.03 0.79
C ALA A 388 30.02 -15.78 -0.73
N HIS A 389 28.85 -15.47 -1.31
CA HIS A 389 28.73 -15.10 -2.72
C HIS A 389 29.54 -13.83 -3.05
N GLU A 390 29.39 -12.76 -2.26
CA GLU A 390 30.14 -11.52 -2.46
C GLU A 390 31.66 -11.70 -2.34
N GLN A 391 32.12 -12.53 -1.39
CA GLN A 391 33.54 -12.85 -1.22
C GLN A 391 34.09 -13.63 -2.42
N GLY A 392 33.30 -14.56 -2.96
CA GLY A 392 33.63 -15.30 -4.18
C GLY A 392 33.75 -14.38 -5.40
N ARG A 393 32.90 -13.36 -5.52
CA ARG A 393 32.96 -12.33 -6.58
C ARG A 393 34.14 -11.39 -6.45
N ALA A 394 34.54 -11.04 -5.22
CA ALA A 394 35.65 -10.12 -4.96
C ALA A 394 37.04 -10.77 -5.11
N SER A 395 37.13 -12.10 -5.09
CA SER A 395 38.39 -12.82 -5.25
C SER A 395 38.83 -12.78 -6.73
N PRO A 396 39.98 -12.17 -7.08
CA PRO A 396 40.45 -12.20 -8.45
C PRO A 396 40.74 -13.64 -8.84
N SER A 397 40.14 -14.11 -9.94
CA SER A 397 40.57 -15.36 -10.57
C SER A 397 42.11 -15.33 -10.69
N PRO A 398 42.82 -16.40 -10.31
CA PRO A 398 44.28 -16.39 -10.36
C PRO A 398 44.66 -16.08 -11.81
N ARG A 399 45.27 -14.90 -12.00
CA ARG A 399 45.89 -14.53 -13.26
C ARG A 399 46.82 -15.68 -13.62
N MET A 400 46.46 -16.45 -14.64
CA MET A 400 47.40 -17.26 -15.39
C MET A 400 48.56 -16.33 -15.72
N ARG A 401 49.67 -16.48 -15.00
CA ARG A 401 50.92 -15.83 -15.35
C ARG A 401 51.24 -16.35 -16.74
N GLY A 402 51.18 -15.47 -17.73
CA GLY A 402 51.80 -15.71 -19.02
C GLY A 402 53.30 -15.86 -18.78
N GLU A 403 53.74 -17.10 -18.60
CA GLU A 403 55.11 -17.46 -18.95
C GLU A 403 55.11 -17.66 -20.46
N GLY A 404 55.78 -16.72 -21.15
CA GLY A 404 56.08 -16.89 -22.55
C GLY A 404 56.98 -18.11 -22.75
N ARG A 405 56.63 -18.93 -23.73
CA ARG A 405 57.60 -19.66 -24.55
C ARG A 405 56.92 -20.11 -25.83
N ASP A 406 57.55 -19.75 -26.94
CA ASP A 406 57.44 -20.43 -28.22
C ASP A 406 57.47 -21.94 -28.03
N ASP A 407 56.57 -22.66 -28.68
CA ASP A 407 57.02 -23.65 -29.66
C ASP A 407 55.86 -24.12 -30.57
N HIS A 408 56.14 -24.15 -31.86
CA HIS A 408 55.37 -24.90 -32.84
C HIS A 408 55.35 -26.38 -32.45
N ARG A 409 54.16 -26.99 -32.29
CA ARG A 409 54.00 -28.43 -32.54
C ARG A 409 52.55 -28.88 -32.74
N THR A 410 52.34 -29.32 -33.96
CA THR A 410 51.31 -30.21 -34.51
C THR A 410 50.94 -31.38 -33.58
N ARG A 411 49.64 -31.64 -33.36
CA ARG A 411 49.04 -32.95 -33.01
C ARG A 411 47.63 -32.97 -33.62
N VAL A 412 47.38 -33.69 -34.72
CA VAL A 412 47.14 -35.14 -34.84
C VAL A 412 45.93 -35.58 -34.00
N TYR A 413 44.78 -35.72 -34.66
CA TYR A 413 43.63 -36.50 -34.19
C TYR A 413 43.86 -37.99 -34.51
N PRO A 414 43.55 -38.94 -33.61
CA PRO A 414 43.36 -40.32 -33.98
C PRO A 414 41.90 -40.58 -34.34
N SER A 415 41.70 -41.10 -35.54
CA SER A 415 40.51 -41.81 -36.00
C SER A 415 40.45 -43.22 -35.41
N SER A 416 39.24 -43.77 -35.25
CA SER A 416 38.93 -45.13 -35.67
C SER A 416 37.42 -45.38 -35.70
N ASP A 417 36.99 -45.74 -36.90
CA ASP A 417 35.67 -46.11 -37.40
C ASP A 417 35.06 -47.41 -36.84
N LEU A 418 33.75 -47.57 -37.12
CA LEU A 418 33.04 -48.69 -37.78
C LEU A 418 31.67 -48.89 -37.09
N SER A 419 30.49 -48.98 -37.73
CA SER A 419 30.12 -49.31 -39.12
C SER A 419 28.61 -49.06 -39.35
N CYS A 420 28.24 -48.70 -40.59
CA CYS A 420 26.86 -48.49 -41.12
C CYS A 420 26.22 -49.82 -41.62
N PRO A 421 24.92 -49.94 -42.02
CA PRO A 421 24.44 -49.36 -43.29
C PRO A 421 22.95 -48.91 -43.42
N SER A 422 22.77 -47.78 -44.13
CA SER A 422 21.89 -47.51 -45.29
C SER A 422 20.34 -47.46 -45.23
N ARG A 423 19.79 -46.32 -45.69
CA ARG A 423 18.90 -46.06 -46.87
C ARG A 423 18.23 -44.69 -46.64
N ALA A 424 17.93 -43.77 -47.56
CA ALA A 424 18.20 -43.48 -48.97
C ALA A 424 17.41 -42.16 -49.24
N SER A 425 18.02 -41.13 -49.86
CA SER A 425 17.36 -39.86 -50.26
C SER A 425 16.62 -40.00 -51.61
N PRO A 426 15.83 -39.00 -52.11
CA PRO A 426 16.40 -37.83 -52.83
C PRO A 426 15.61 -36.48 -52.66
N THR A 427 16.29 -35.36 -52.37
CA THR A 427 16.67 -34.19 -53.24
C THR A 427 15.55 -33.40 -53.93
N TRP A 428 15.57 -32.07 -53.78
CA TRP A 428 15.54 -31.06 -54.87
C TRP A 428 16.17 -29.73 -54.41
N ASP A 429 17.19 -29.28 -55.14
CA ASP A 429 17.77 -27.92 -55.18
C ASP A 429 16.87 -26.95 -55.97
N VAL A 430 17.07 -25.63 -55.87
CA VAL A 430 17.69 -24.72 -56.87
C VAL A 430 17.48 -23.21 -56.51
N GLY A 431 18.57 -22.43 -56.51
CA GLY A 431 18.66 -21.04 -57.06
C GLY A 431 18.61 -19.87 -56.05
N ALA A 432 19.71 -19.16 -55.71
CA ALA A 432 20.46 -18.11 -56.46
C ALA A 432 19.58 -16.85 -56.74
N THR A 433 19.93 -15.58 -56.45
CA THR A 433 21.12 -14.73 -56.74
C THR A 433 20.94 -13.36 -56.01
N SER A 434 21.95 -12.75 -55.35
CA SER A 434 22.88 -11.67 -55.81
C SER A 434 22.56 -10.21 -55.40
N GLY A 435 23.60 -9.46 -55.00
CA GLY A 435 23.72 -7.98 -55.08
C GLY A 435 23.99 -7.28 -53.74
N SER A 436 25.24 -7.14 -53.27
CA SER A 436 26.21 -6.04 -53.50
C SER A 436 25.81 -4.71 -52.80
N GLU A 437 26.46 -4.33 -51.71
CA GLU A 437 27.69 -3.50 -51.58
C GLU A 437 27.36 -2.04 -51.22
N GLY A 438 28.10 -1.47 -50.25
CA GLY A 438 28.03 -0.05 -49.90
C GLY A 438 28.52 0.26 -48.49
N GLU A 439 29.83 0.48 -48.37
CA GLU A 439 30.57 0.91 -47.18
C GLU A 439 30.16 2.30 -46.64
N GLY A 440 30.46 2.58 -45.37
CA GLY A 440 30.48 3.94 -44.85
C GLY A 440 30.52 4.00 -43.32
N ALA A 441 31.73 4.17 -42.77
CA ALA A 441 32.01 4.34 -41.36
C ALA A 441 31.37 5.60 -40.76
N ASP A 442 30.93 5.55 -39.50
CA ASP A 442 31.23 6.64 -38.57
C ASP A 442 31.20 6.19 -37.10
N GLN A 443 31.85 7.02 -36.30
CA GLN A 443 32.45 6.74 -35.01
C GLN A 443 31.46 6.62 -33.83
N ARG A 444 32.03 6.09 -32.75
CA ARG A 444 31.47 5.83 -31.41
C ARG A 444 30.77 7.05 -30.80
N GLU A 445 29.60 6.80 -30.20
CA GLU A 445 29.15 7.49 -28.98
C GLU A 445 28.70 6.44 -27.94
N PRO A 446 28.99 6.64 -26.63
CA PRO A 446 28.52 5.75 -25.58
C PRO A 446 27.02 5.94 -25.33
N PRO A 447 26.27 4.92 -24.90
CA PRO A 447 24.85 5.10 -24.57
C PRO A 447 24.71 6.04 -23.36
N SER A 448 23.78 6.98 -23.49
CA SER A 448 23.43 8.03 -22.53
C SER A 448 23.15 7.48 -21.12
N SER A 449 23.78 8.08 -20.12
CA SER A 449 23.67 7.74 -18.70
C SER A 449 22.38 8.24 -18.01
N THR A 450 21.27 8.33 -18.73
CA THR A 450 20.02 8.87 -18.19
C THR A 450 19.09 7.71 -17.82
N PRO A 451 18.58 7.62 -16.57
CA PRO A 451 17.65 6.57 -16.21
C PRO A 451 16.35 6.71 -17.01
N PRO A 452 15.66 5.62 -17.37
CA PRO A 452 14.33 5.69 -17.99
C PRO A 452 13.26 6.30 -17.06
N HIS A 453 13.57 6.50 -15.77
CA HIS A 453 12.68 7.05 -14.74
C HIS A 453 13.43 7.95 -13.74
N HIS A 454 12.71 8.87 -13.09
CA HIS A 454 13.28 9.97 -12.29
C HIS A 454 14.20 9.51 -11.14
N ARG A 455 15.44 10.02 -11.13
CA ARG A 455 16.31 10.08 -9.95
C ARG A 455 16.23 11.50 -9.36
N LEU A 456 15.79 11.65 -8.11
CA LEU A 456 15.69 12.95 -7.46
C LEU A 456 16.98 13.29 -6.67
N PRO A 457 17.40 14.58 -6.61
CA PRO A 457 18.63 14.98 -5.96
C PRO A 457 18.50 15.12 -4.44
N ALA A 458 19.56 14.77 -3.70
CA ALA A 458 19.63 14.92 -2.24
C ALA A 458 19.86 16.39 -1.81
N ARG A 459 19.25 16.83 -0.71
CA ARG A 459 19.57 18.11 -0.04
C ARG A 459 19.83 17.94 1.46
N SER A 460 20.81 18.73 1.91
CA SER A 460 21.41 18.85 3.23
C SER A 460 20.53 19.59 4.25
N ALA A 461 20.71 19.25 5.53
CA ALA A 461 20.07 19.83 6.70
C ALA A 461 20.89 20.99 7.28
N ASP A 462 20.22 22.05 7.74
CA ASP A 462 20.56 23.06 8.77
C ASP A 462 19.33 24.01 8.85
N GLY A 463 18.82 24.53 9.97
CA GLY A 463 19.14 24.45 11.39
C GLY A 463 18.10 25.23 12.23
N GLU A 464 18.22 25.05 13.55
CA GLU A 464 17.83 25.90 14.70
C GLU A 464 16.39 26.05 15.22
N VAL A 465 16.38 26.17 16.56
CA VAL A 465 15.36 25.89 17.58
C VAL A 465 14.88 27.21 18.20
N GLY A 466 13.60 27.31 18.57
CA GLY A 466 13.05 28.41 19.37
C GLY A 466 12.12 27.92 20.49
N ILE A 467 12.43 28.32 21.71
CA ILE A 467 11.92 27.89 23.04
C ILE A 467 10.53 28.48 23.38
N PRO A 468 9.70 27.82 24.21
CA PRO A 468 8.29 28.16 24.42
C PRO A 468 8.04 29.14 25.56
N LEU A 469 6.88 29.82 25.54
CA LEU A 469 6.34 30.59 26.66
C LEU A 469 4.87 30.24 26.91
N SER A 470 4.55 30.05 28.19
CA SER A 470 3.24 29.89 28.83
C SER A 470 3.39 30.42 30.27
N PRO A 471 2.35 30.60 31.12
CA PRO A 471 0.90 30.77 30.91
C PRO A 471 0.30 31.91 31.81
N ARG A 472 -1.05 32.08 31.80
CA ARG A 472 -1.99 32.43 32.92
C ARG A 472 -3.19 33.22 32.37
N ALA A 473 -4.42 33.22 32.88
CA ALA A 473 -5.27 32.42 33.77
C ALA A 473 -6.59 33.22 33.87
N GLY A 474 -7.77 32.60 33.99
CA GLY A 474 -9.01 33.34 34.28
C GLY A 474 -10.26 32.47 34.34
N ARG A 475 -10.81 32.31 35.55
CA ARG A 475 -11.98 31.49 35.89
C ARG A 475 -13.31 32.22 35.62
N GLY A 476 -14.37 31.46 35.32
CA GLY A 476 -15.77 31.88 35.46
C GLY A 476 -16.72 30.77 34.95
N GLY A 477 -17.57 30.22 35.82
CA GLY A 477 -18.26 28.95 35.59
C GLY A 477 -19.68 29.02 35.01
N ALA A 478 -20.12 27.89 34.43
CA ALA A 478 -21.50 27.40 34.34
C ALA A 478 -21.50 25.91 33.91
N LYS A 479 -22.59 25.18 34.20
CA LYS A 479 -22.83 23.72 34.10
C LYS A 479 -22.31 23.01 32.82
N PRO A 480 -21.96 21.69 32.88
CA PRO A 480 -21.48 20.96 31.73
C PRO A 480 -22.64 20.60 30.78
N GLU A 481 -22.80 21.41 29.73
CA GLU A 481 -23.36 20.98 28.44
C GLU A 481 -22.35 20.03 27.76
N ALA A 482 -22.84 19.10 26.94
CA ALA A 482 -22.06 18.02 26.32
C ALA A 482 -20.70 18.51 25.76
N ASP A 483 -19.62 17.95 26.29
CA ASP A 483 -18.23 18.36 26.01
C ASP A 483 -17.91 18.42 24.50
N GLY A 484 -17.68 19.64 23.98
CA GLY A 484 -16.78 19.88 22.84
C GLY A 484 -17.38 20.17 21.46
N ALA A 485 -18.70 20.17 21.26
CA ALA A 485 -19.30 20.44 19.94
C ALA A 485 -19.61 21.93 19.72
N ARG A 486 -19.09 22.53 18.63
CA ARG A 486 -19.42 23.91 18.23
C ARG A 486 -20.46 23.90 17.12
N VAL A 487 -21.56 24.64 17.27
CA VAL A 487 -22.67 24.65 16.31
C VAL A 487 -22.79 26.02 15.65
N PHE A 488 -22.87 26.04 14.33
CA PHE A 488 -23.06 27.23 13.49
C PHE A 488 -24.38 27.12 12.74
N ARG A 489 -25.13 28.21 12.64
CA ARG A 489 -26.46 28.25 11.99
C ARG A 489 -26.59 29.42 11.03
N GLY A 490 -27.20 29.20 9.88
CA GLY A 490 -27.53 30.26 8.92
C GLY A 490 -27.74 29.73 7.51
N GLY A 491 -28.49 30.45 6.67
CA GLY A 491 -28.69 30.10 5.26
C GLY A 491 -29.31 28.71 5.02
N GLY A 492 -30.16 28.24 5.93
CA GLY A 492 -30.78 26.92 5.86
C GLY A 492 -29.89 25.75 6.33
N LEU A 493 -28.73 26.05 6.93
CA LEU A 493 -27.73 25.07 7.39
C LEU A 493 -27.56 25.11 8.90
N VAL A 494 -27.35 23.93 9.47
CA VAL A 494 -26.65 23.76 10.75
C VAL A 494 -25.36 23.01 10.47
N LEU A 495 -24.23 23.61 10.83
CA LEU A 495 -22.92 22.98 10.81
C LEU A 495 -22.47 22.69 12.23
N THR A 496 -22.08 21.46 12.49
CA THR A 496 -21.60 21.04 13.81
C THR A 496 -20.16 20.57 13.71
N VAL A 497 -19.28 21.20 14.47
CA VAL A 497 -17.90 20.75 14.66
C VAL A 497 -17.85 19.86 15.87
N GLU A 498 -17.55 18.60 15.64
CA GLU A 498 -17.33 17.63 16.69
C GLU A 498 -15.81 17.48 16.89
N THR A 499 -15.37 17.68 18.13
CA THR A 499 -13.96 17.54 18.52
C THR A 499 -13.84 16.42 19.54
N SER A 500 -13.74 15.17 19.07
CA SER A 500 -13.52 14.04 19.96
C SER A 500 -12.58 12.99 19.39
N THR A 501 -12.32 11.97 20.22
CA THR A 501 -11.60 10.75 19.87
C THR A 501 -12.55 9.66 19.33
N ARG A 502 -13.87 9.86 19.38
CA ARG A 502 -14.85 8.87 18.92
C ARG A 502 -14.72 8.68 17.42
N SER A 503 -14.95 7.47 16.92
CA SER A 503 -15.19 7.25 15.49
C SER A 503 -16.67 7.48 15.24
N LEU A 504 -17.02 8.53 14.52
CA LEU A 504 -18.41 8.80 14.16
C LEU A 504 -18.68 8.27 12.74
N PRO A 505 -19.87 7.71 12.49
CA PRO A 505 -20.28 7.33 11.15
C PRO A 505 -20.36 8.56 10.24
N ALA A 506 -20.35 8.33 8.92
CA ALA A 506 -20.47 9.42 7.95
C ALA A 506 -21.85 10.09 7.93
N ALA A 507 -22.85 9.46 8.54
CA ALA A 507 -24.14 10.05 8.86
C ALA A 507 -24.48 9.77 10.32
N ASP A 508 -24.74 10.82 11.07
CA ASP A 508 -25.11 10.78 12.48
C ASP A 508 -26.51 11.39 12.65
N PRO A 509 -27.44 10.75 13.39
CA PRO A 509 -28.81 11.22 13.55
C PRO A 509 -28.91 12.64 14.14
N ASP A 510 -27.97 13.02 15.00
CA ASP A 510 -27.98 14.29 15.72
C ASP A 510 -27.16 15.35 14.99
N LEU A 511 -26.00 14.96 14.45
CA LEU A 511 -25.04 15.88 13.83
C LEU A 511 -25.28 16.10 12.34
N GLY A 512 -25.87 15.13 11.63
CA GLY A 512 -26.11 15.16 10.19
C GLY A 512 -25.08 14.38 9.38
N VAL A 513 -24.83 14.82 8.15
CA VAL A 513 -23.88 14.17 7.23
C VAL A 513 -22.48 14.77 7.41
N LEU A 514 -21.45 13.94 7.47
CA LEU A 514 -20.06 14.38 7.49
C LEU A 514 -19.74 15.13 6.19
N ILE A 515 -19.23 16.35 6.32
CA ILE A 515 -18.89 17.21 5.17
C ILE A 515 -17.39 17.47 5.03
N ALA A 516 -16.66 17.49 6.13
CA ALA A 516 -15.22 17.76 6.09
C ALA A 516 -14.54 17.29 7.38
N THR A 517 -13.24 17.04 7.30
CA THR A 517 -12.36 16.85 8.46
C THR A 517 -11.20 17.83 8.34
N GLU A 518 -10.88 18.56 9.42
CA GLU A 518 -9.75 19.49 9.39
C GLU A 518 -8.41 18.77 9.21
N ARG A 519 -7.64 19.22 8.22
CA ARG A 519 -6.22 18.92 8.03
C ARG A 519 -5.45 19.64 9.13
N ARG A 520 -4.60 18.92 9.86
CA ARG A 520 -3.74 19.58 10.86
C ARG A 520 -2.63 20.34 10.14
N PRO A 521 -2.28 21.56 10.59
CA PRO A 521 -1.07 22.23 10.12
C PRO A 521 0.14 21.41 10.56
N GLY A 522 0.66 20.59 9.64
CA GLY A 522 1.90 19.86 9.83
C GLY A 522 3.09 20.78 9.61
N ARG A 523 3.45 21.59 10.62
CA ARG A 523 4.85 22.02 10.78
C ARG A 523 5.51 21.03 11.71
N GLY A 524 6.55 20.36 11.21
CA GLY A 524 7.23 19.28 11.92
C GLY A 524 7.75 19.72 13.30
N MET A 525 7.30 19.04 14.34
CA MET A 525 8.08 18.45 15.43
C MET A 525 7.09 17.77 16.40
N ALA A 526 7.59 16.76 17.10
CA ALA A 526 6.86 15.78 17.88
C ALA A 526 6.30 16.28 19.23
N GLU A 527 5.77 17.50 19.32
CA GLU A 527 5.28 18.02 20.60
C GLU A 527 3.75 18.19 20.62
N VAL A 528 3.13 17.32 21.43
CA VAL A 528 1.71 17.26 21.82
C VAL A 528 0.77 16.71 20.74
N TYR A 529 0.72 15.38 20.64
CA TYR A 529 -0.40 14.68 20.02
C TYR A 529 -1.65 14.85 20.89
N ALA A 530 -2.56 15.73 20.46
CA ALA A 530 -3.95 15.66 20.90
C ALA A 530 -4.67 14.59 20.05
N PRO A 531 -5.38 13.61 20.60
CA PRO A 531 -6.08 12.56 19.82
C PRO A 531 -7.39 13.04 19.18
N GLN A 532 -7.80 14.28 19.43
CA GLN A 532 -9.09 14.83 18.98
C GLN A 532 -9.04 15.26 17.51
N ARG A 533 -9.99 14.77 16.70
CA ARG A 533 -10.19 15.23 15.31
C ARG A 533 -11.33 16.23 15.29
N GLN A 534 -11.20 17.32 14.52
CA GLN A 534 -12.30 18.24 14.27
C GLN A 534 -13.03 17.79 13.00
N ARG A 535 -14.23 17.23 13.19
CA ARG A 535 -15.09 16.75 12.11
C ARG A 535 -16.28 17.68 11.96
N TRP A 536 -16.57 18.05 10.73
CA TRP A 536 -17.66 18.96 10.38
C TRP A 536 -18.82 18.15 9.83
N PHE A 537 -19.98 18.29 10.45
CA PHE A 537 -21.23 17.69 10.00
C PHE A 537 -22.21 18.77 9.56
N ALA A 538 -23.04 18.47 8.57
CA ALA A 538 -24.08 19.36 8.07
C ALA A 538 -25.46 18.70 8.09
N ARG A 539 -26.46 19.47 8.46
CA ARG A 539 -27.88 19.13 8.30
C ARG A 539 -28.68 20.34 7.85
N ALA A 540 -29.81 20.06 7.20
CA ALA A 540 -30.75 21.08 6.77
C ALA A 540 -31.58 21.60 7.96
N GLU A 541 -31.79 22.91 8.03
CA GLU A 541 -32.71 23.53 8.97
C GLU A 541 -33.38 24.74 8.35
N ALA A 542 -34.64 24.58 7.92
CA ALA A 542 -35.39 25.62 7.20
C ALA A 542 -35.60 26.91 8.02
N SER A 543 -35.58 26.83 9.35
CA SER A 543 -35.70 27.99 10.26
C SER A 543 -34.42 28.80 10.41
N ALA A 544 -33.27 28.32 9.92
CA ALA A 544 -32.00 29.04 10.00
C ALA A 544 -31.92 30.13 8.91
N ALA A 545 -32.54 31.28 9.16
CA ALA A 545 -32.55 32.44 8.25
C ALA A 545 -31.15 33.11 8.13
N GLY A 546 -30.96 33.93 7.09
CA GLY A 546 -29.74 34.72 6.89
C GLY A 546 -28.70 34.05 5.99
N ASN A 547 -27.43 34.47 6.11
CA ASN A 547 -26.34 33.95 5.30
C ASN A 547 -25.80 32.61 5.83
N PRO A 548 -25.28 31.72 4.97
CA PRO A 548 -24.56 30.52 5.39
C PRO A 548 -23.41 30.86 6.35
N PRO A 549 -23.10 29.97 7.31
CA PRO A 549 -21.98 30.18 8.23
C PRO A 549 -20.67 30.47 7.49
N ASP A 550 -19.91 31.42 8.02
CA ASP A 550 -18.54 31.64 7.57
C ASP A 550 -17.62 30.63 8.27
N LEU A 551 -16.94 29.83 7.45
CA LEU A 551 -16.02 28.81 7.91
C LEU A 551 -14.61 29.37 8.17
N GLY A 552 -14.27 30.57 7.67
CA GLY A 552 -12.95 31.17 7.83
C GLY A 552 -11.85 30.40 7.08
N ALA A 553 -10.63 30.42 7.62
CA ALA A 553 -9.45 29.78 7.02
C ALA A 553 -9.25 28.34 7.54
N LEU A 554 -10.21 27.46 7.28
CA LEU A 554 -10.03 26.04 7.61
C LEU A 554 -9.20 25.35 6.54
N ASP A 555 -8.26 24.53 6.99
CA ASP A 555 -7.61 23.56 6.13
C ASP A 555 -8.35 22.23 6.30
N VAL A 556 -8.97 21.69 5.24
CA VAL A 556 -9.89 20.53 5.34
C VAL A 556 -9.73 19.53 4.21
N THR A 557 -10.00 18.26 4.51
CA THR A 557 -10.30 17.20 3.53
C THR A 557 -11.82 17.06 3.45
N LEU A 558 -12.39 17.08 2.24
CA LEU A 558 -13.83 16.98 2.05
C LEU A 558 -14.29 15.53 2.12
N ALA A 559 -15.47 15.32 2.69
CA ALA A 559 -16.04 13.99 2.86
C ALA A 559 -16.79 13.53 1.57
N PRO A 560 -16.54 12.32 1.05
CA PRO A 560 -17.14 11.85 -0.21
C PRO A 560 -18.67 11.77 -0.18
N GLU A 561 -19.26 11.59 1.00
CA GLU A 561 -20.69 11.35 1.19
C GLU A 561 -21.55 12.55 0.74
N TRP A 562 -21.01 13.76 0.80
CA TRP A 562 -21.64 14.90 0.16
C TRP A 562 -21.01 15.20 -1.19
N VAL A 563 -19.69 15.22 -1.38
CA VAL A 563 -19.14 15.67 -2.66
C VAL A 563 -19.51 14.70 -3.80
N ARG A 564 -19.42 13.38 -3.60
CA ARG A 564 -19.71 12.34 -4.60
C ARG A 564 -21.12 11.79 -4.51
N ASP A 565 -21.52 11.35 -3.31
CA ASP A 565 -22.74 10.54 -3.14
C ASP A 565 -24.01 11.39 -3.05
N ARG A 566 -23.87 12.71 -2.96
CA ARG A 566 -24.97 13.70 -2.96
C ARG A 566 -26.07 13.40 -1.94
N THR A 567 -25.68 12.89 -0.77
CA THR A 567 -26.62 12.49 0.31
C THR A 567 -27.40 13.67 0.91
N LEU A 568 -26.92 14.91 0.72
CA LEU A 568 -27.61 16.13 1.17
C LEU A 568 -28.59 16.69 0.13
N PRO A 569 -29.72 17.30 0.56
CA PRO A 569 -30.65 17.97 -0.35
C PRO A 569 -30.00 19.09 -1.18
N SER A 570 -30.46 19.32 -2.42
CA SER A 570 -29.88 20.30 -3.34
C SER A 570 -29.76 21.71 -2.75
N ALA A 571 -30.77 22.20 -2.01
CA ALA A 571 -30.72 23.50 -1.35
C ALA A 571 -29.62 23.56 -0.26
N THR A 572 -29.44 22.47 0.49
CA THR A 572 -28.40 22.35 1.53
C THR A 572 -27.01 22.30 0.89
N ARG A 573 -26.85 21.58 -0.23
CA ARG A 573 -25.60 21.54 -1.01
C ARG A 573 -25.22 22.92 -1.54
N ALA A 574 -26.18 23.66 -2.10
CA ALA A 574 -25.97 25.01 -2.61
C ALA A 574 -25.54 25.97 -1.49
N ALA A 575 -26.23 25.92 -0.34
CA ALA A 575 -25.86 26.72 0.81
C ALA A 575 -24.46 26.35 1.34
N LEU A 576 -24.12 25.06 1.33
CA LEU A 576 -22.81 24.57 1.78
C LEU A 576 -21.69 25.01 0.84
N ALA A 577 -21.92 24.95 -0.47
CA ALA A 577 -20.99 25.47 -1.47
C ALA A 577 -20.72 26.97 -1.28
N ARG A 578 -21.72 27.77 -0.88
CA ARG A 578 -21.51 29.19 -0.52
C ARG A 578 -20.63 29.36 0.72
N ALA A 579 -20.76 28.49 1.73
CA ALA A 579 -19.90 28.51 2.90
C ALA A 579 -18.44 28.19 2.52
N PHE A 580 -18.22 27.15 1.72
CA PHE A 580 -16.89 26.77 1.24
C PHE A 580 -16.27 27.78 0.26
N ALA A 581 -17.08 28.47 -0.55
CA ALA A 581 -16.58 29.47 -1.49
C ALA A 581 -15.84 30.62 -0.80
N ARG A 582 -16.17 30.90 0.46
CA ARG A 582 -15.54 31.93 1.30
C ARG A 582 -14.22 31.48 1.93
N MET A 583 -13.93 30.17 1.91
CA MET A 583 -12.68 29.64 2.44
C MET A 583 -11.49 29.93 1.53
N GLN A 584 -10.29 29.81 2.10
CA GLN A 584 -9.08 29.76 1.31
C GLN A 584 -9.05 28.44 0.51
N VAL A 585 -8.91 28.55 -0.81
CA VAL A 585 -8.86 27.40 -1.72
C VAL A 585 -7.43 26.88 -1.90
N ASP A 586 -7.31 25.58 -2.17
CA ASP A 586 -6.06 24.86 -2.41
C ASP A 586 -5.36 25.34 -3.68
N TRP A 587 -6.16 25.61 -4.72
CA TRP A 587 -5.69 26.19 -5.96
C TRP A 587 -6.72 27.14 -6.53
N GLU A 588 -6.24 28.15 -7.25
CA GLU A 588 -7.07 29.18 -7.87
C GLU A 588 -6.53 29.52 -9.26
N THR A 589 -7.42 29.75 -10.20
CA THR A 589 -7.09 30.15 -11.56
C THR A 589 -8.13 31.08 -12.14
N GLU A 590 -7.78 31.73 -13.23
CA GLU A 590 -8.73 32.47 -14.07
C GLU A 590 -9.35 31.54 -15.12
N GLY A 591 -10.61 31.78 -15.46
CA GLY A 591 -11.29 31.13 -16.56
C GLY A 591 -11.99 32.14 -17.43
N ARG A 592 -12.18 31.80 -18.71
CA ARG A 592 -12.90 32.61 -19.68
C ARG A 592 -14.08 31.82 -20.21
N ILE A 593 -15.27 32.43 -20.17
CA ILE A 593 -16.46 31.84 -20.79
C ILE A 593 -16.29 31.93 -22.31
N VAL A 594 -16.23 30.79 -22.99
CA VAL A 594 -16.06 30.69 -24.46
C VAL A 594 -17.35 30.27 -25.17
N GLY A 595 -18.35 29.80 -24.42
CA GLY A 595 -19.69 29.51 -24.92
C GLY A 595 -20.70 29.50 -23.78
N GLN A 596 -21.91 30.00 -24.04
CA GLN A 596 -22.99 30.00 -23.06
C GLN A 596 -24.34 29.74 -23.77
N ALA A 597 -25.08 28.78 -23.24
CA ALA A 597 -26.45 28.46 -23.62
C ALA A 597 -27.32 28.42 -22.35
N LYS A 598 -28.64 28.26 -22.52
CA LYS A 598 -29.61 28.30 -21.40
C LYS A 598 -29.32 27.28 -20.29
N ASP A 599 -28.76 26.13 -20.63
CA ASP A 599 -28.49 25.01 -19.74
C ASP A 599 -27.03 24.52 -19.77
N ARG A 600 -26.14 25.23 -20.46
CA ARG A 600 -24.73 24.84 -20.63
C ARG A 600 -23.79 26.04 -20.64
N ILE A 601 -22.63 25.89 -20.04
CA ILE A 601 -21.52 26.85 -20.07
C ILE A 601 -20.23 26.14 -20.47
N GLU A 602 -19.47 26.78 -21.36
CA GLU A 602 -18.13 26.35 -21.76
C GLU A 602 -17.09 27.33 -21.25
N ILE A 603 -16.09 26.83 -20.54
CA ILE A 603 -15.07 27.63 -19.86
C ILE A 603 -13.70 27.15 -20.32
N GLU A 604 -12.90 28.07 -20.85
CA GLU A 604 -11.47 27.85 -21.08
C GLU A 604 -10.68 28.29 -19.84
N THR A 605 -9.80 27.43 -19.32
CA THR A 605 -9.07 27.68 -18.07
C THR A 605 -7.87 26.72 -17.91
N LEU A 606 -7.18 26.78 -16.77
CA LEU A 606 -6.15 25.85 -16.36
C LEU A 606 -6.68 24.89 -15.28
N LEU A 607 -6.41 23.59 -15.41
CA LEU A 607 -6.69 22.62 -14.35
C LEU A 607 -5.40 21.92 -13.91
N PRO A 608 -5.23 21.59 -12.61
CA PRO A 608 -4.18 20.67 -12.16
C PRO A 608 -4.18 19.41 -13.03
N GLY A 609 -2.99 18.93 -13.45
CA GLY A 609 -2.90 17.81 -14.41
C GLY A 609 -3.65 16.54 -13.96
N VAL A 610 -3.74 16.31 -12.66
CA VAL A 610 -4.52 15.21 -12.04
C VAL A 610 -6.03 15.31 -12.34
N LEU A 611 -6.57 16.52 -12.48
CA LEU A 611 -8.00 16.76 -12.78
C LEU A 611 -8.33 16.75 -14.27
N VAL A 612 -7.32 16.65 -15.15
CA VAL A 612 -7.50 16.60 -16.61
C VAL A 612 -7.68 15.16 -17.10
N ASN A 613 -6.93 14.22 -16.54
CA ASN A 613 -6.93 12.81 -16.95
C ASN A 613 -7.53 11.87 -15.87
N GLY A 614 -7.85 12.39 -14.70
CA GLY A 614 -8.45 11.64 -13.59
C GLY A 614 -9.98 11.73 -13.56
N THR A 615 -10.59 10.98 -12.63
CA THR A 615 -12.02 11.04 -12.33
C THR A 615 -12.49 12.49 -12.22
N HIS A 616 -13.50 12.84 -13.02
CA HIS A 616 -14.20 14.13 -13.03
C HIS A 616 -14.49 14.64 -11.60
N PRO A 617 -14.54 15.96 -11.36
CA PRO A 617 -14.91 16.51 -10.05
C PRO A 617 -16.14 15.81 -9.52
N ALA A 618 -16.08 15.52 -8.23
CA ALA A 618 -17.22 14.99 -7.51
C ALA A 618 -18.37 16.03 -7.51
N ALA A 619 -18.07 17.33 -7.43
CA ALA A 619 -19.06 18.40 -7.63
C ALA A 619 -18.46 19.73 -8.14
N ALA A 620 -19.24 20.49 -8.91
CA ALA A 620 -18.90 21.84 -9.34
C ALA A 620 -20.08 22.79 -9.04
N PHE A 621 -19.80 23.97 -8.49
CA PHE A 621 -20.81 24.97 -8.14
C PHE A 621 -20.47 26.32 -8.72
N LEU A 622 -21.41 26.92 -9.46
CA LEU A 622 -21.30 28.30 -9.90
C LEU A 622 -21.87 29.21 -8.82
N ILE A 623 -21.01 30.06 -8.26
CA ILE A 623 -21.32 31.03 -7.22
C ILE A 623 -21.48 32.40 -7.89
N ALA A 624 -22.68 32.98 -7.80
CA ALA A 624 -23.01 34.28 -8.38
C ALA A 624 -23.84 35.11 -7.39
N GLY A 625 -23.30 36.24 -6.94
CA GLY A 625 -23.90 37.05 -5.88
C GLY A 625 -24.16 36.22 -4.61
N GLU A 626 -25.41 36.23 -4.14
CA GLU A 626 -25.85 35.44 -2.97
C GLU A 626 -26.38 34.03 -3.34
N GLY A 627 -26.28 33.63 -4.61
CA GLY A 627 -26.74 32.34 -5.13
C GLY A 627 -25.62 31.34 -5.40
N ALA A 628 -25.96 30.05 -5.35
CA ALA A 628 -25.10 28.97 -5.83
C ALA A 628 -25.92 27.95 -6.62
N CYS A 629 -25.42 27.54 -7.78
CA CYS A 629 -26.01 26.49 -8.60
C CYS A 629 -25.01 25.35 -8.81
N GLU A 630 -25.44 24.12 -8.55
CA GLU A 630 -24.63 22.94 -8.87
C GLU A 630 -24.67 22.68 -10.38
N LEU A 631 -23.48 22.52 -10.97
CA LEU A 631 -23.30 22.20 -12.38
C LEU A 631 -22.72 20.80 -12.53
N LEU A 632 -23.18 20.09 -13.56
CA LEU A 632 -22.63 18.80 -13.96
C LEU A 632 -21.49 19.03 -14.94
N LEU A 633 -20.25 18.63 -14.61
CA LEU A 633 -19.17 18.61 -15.58
C LEU A 633 -19.38 17.45 -16.56
N GLU A 634 -19.64 17.78 -17.83
CA GLU A 634 -19.88 16.78 -18.88
C GLU A 634 -18.59 16.39 -19.60
N ARG A 635 -17.66 17.34 -19.75
CA ARG A 635 -16.45 17.12 -20.55
C ARG A 635 -15.31 18.03 -20.12
N VAL A 636 -14.10 17.46 -20.11
CA VAL A 636 -12.81 18.19 -20.02
C VAL A 636 -12.05 17.91 -21.31
N THR A 637 -11.68 18.95 -22.04
CA THR A 637 -10.96 18.83 -23.31
C THR A 637 -9.58 19.49 -23.18
N PRO A 638 -8.47 18.74 -23.20
CA PRO A 638 -7.13 19.34 -23.19
C PRO A 638 -6.91 20.24 -24.42
N LEU A 639 -6.23 21.37 -24.21
CA LEU A 639 -5.84 22.29 -25.27
C LEU A 639 -4.34 22.21 -25.53
N HIS A 640 -3.94 22.36 -26.80
CA HIS A 640 -2.53 22.36 -27.18
C HIS A 640 -1.85 23.73 -27.03
N ARG A 641 -2.63 24.80 -26.82
CA ARG A 641 -2.12 26.17 -26.62
C ARG A 641 -2.38 26.62 -25.19
N ARG A 642 -1.40 27.28 -24.58
CA ARG A 642 -1.59 27.95 -23.29
C ARG A 642 -2.26 29.30 -23.51
N GLY A 643 -3.49 29.45 -23.02
CA GLY A 643 -4.04 30.77 -22.73
C GLY A 643 -3.24 31.43 -21.58
N ALA A 644 -3.19 32.75 -21.54
CA ALA A 644 -2.57 33.50 -20.45
C ALA A 644 -3.53 33.58 -19.26
N PHE A 645 -3.67 32.49 -18.52
CA PHE A 645 -4.44 32.45 -17.27
C PHE A 645 -3.49 32.46 -16.07
N ALA A 646 -3.80 33.26 -15.06
CA ALA A 646 -3.13 33.13 -13.78
C ALA A 646 -3.49 31.79 -13.11
N TYR A 647 -2.52 31.15 -12.47
CA TYR A 647 -2.72 29.94 -11.69
C TYR A 647 -1.87 29.99 -10.42
N THR A 648 -2.49 29.69 -9.28
CA THR A 648 -1.83 29.61 -7.98
C THR A 648 -2.15 28.28 -7.34
N ASP A 649 -1.13 27.48 -7.02
CA ASP A 649 -1.24 26.31 -6.13
C ASP A 649 -0.70 26.71 -4.76
N ARG A 650 -1.54 26.65 -3.72
CA ARG A 650 -1.15 26.97 -2.34
C ARG A 650 -0.66 25.75 -1.58
N THR A 651 -0.90 24.55 -2.08
CA THR A 651 -0.45 23.30 -1.45
C THR A 651 1.01 22.99 -1.78
N GLY A 652 1.49 23.43 -2.94
CA GLY A 652 2.81 23.11 -3.47
C GLY A 652 2.98 21.63 -3.86
N ARG A 653 1.86 20.89 -3.97
CA ARG A 653 1.83 19.44 -4.17
C ARG A 653 1.14 19.04 -5.48
N LEU A 654 0.48 19.98 -6.17
CA LEU A 654 -0.30 19.65 -7.36
C LEU A 654 0.61 19.57 -8.60
N PRO A 655 0.38 18.59 -9.50
CA PRO A 655 1.04 18.55 -10.79
C PRO A 655 0.80 19.84 -11.59
N ALA A 656 1.74 20.17 -12.48
CA ALA A 656 1.66 21.36 -13.31
C ALA A 656 0.29 21.48 -14.01
N PRO A 657 -0.32 22.67 -14.04
CA PRO A 657 -1.63 22.84 -14.63
C PRO A 657 -1.58 22.70 -16.16
N LEU A 658 -2.65 22.16 -16.73
CA LEU A 658 -2.86 21.98 -18.16
C LEU A 658 -4.01 22.87 -18.65
N PRO A 659 -3.89 23.49 -19.83
CA PRO A 659 -4.98 24.26 -20.43
C PRO A 659 -6.08 23.33 -20.92
N VAL A 660 -7.33 23.67 -20.60
CA VAL A 660 -8.50 22.86 -20.91
C VAL A 660 -9.70 23.72 -21.29
N THR A 661 -10.64 23.12 -22.02
CA THR A 661 -12.03 23.58 -22.09
C THR A 661 -12.92 22.66 -21.27
N LEU A 662 -13.67 23.24 -20.34
CA LEU A 662 -14.68 22.59 -19.52
C LEU A 662 -16.06 22.80 -20.15
N SER A 663 -16.86 21.74 -20.24
CA SER A 663 -18.28 21.83 -20.62
C SER A 663 -19.12 21.43 -19.42
N LEU A 664 -19.88 22.38 -18.86
CA LEU A 664 -20.72 22.16 -17.70
C LEU A 664 -22.20 22.39 -18.03
N ARG A 665 -23.08 21.53 -17.50
CA ARG A 665 -24.54 21.62 -17.65
C ARG A 665 -25.20 22.06 -16.35
N GLY A 666 -26.14 23.01 -16.41
CA GLY A 666 -26.95 23.47 -15.28
C GLY A 666 -27.53 24.87 -15.51
N ALA A 667 -28.23 25.41 -14.50
CA ALA A 667 -28.81 26.76 -14.60
C ALA A 667 -27.69 27.81 -14.47
N VAL A 668 -27.32 28.44 -15.58
CA VAL A 668 -26.24 29.43 -15.63
C VAL A 668 -26.80 30.84 -15.36
N PRO A 669 -26.34 31.55 -14.31
CA PRO A 669 -26.70 32.95 -14.06
C PRO A 669 -26.22 33.89 -15.18
N SER A 670 -26.86 35.06 -15.28
CA SER A 670 -26.61 36.08 -16.31
C SER A 670 -25.49 37.09 -15.98
N SER A 671 -24.80 36.94 -14.84
CA SER A 671 -23.67 37.81 -14.43
C SER A 671 -22.48 36.96 -13.96
N GLY A 672 -21.27 37.53 -14.05
CA GLY A 672 -20.01 36.87 -13.68
C GLY A 672 -19.97 36.41 -12.22
N GLY A 673 -19.00 35.53 -11.91
CA GLY A 673 -18.93 34.85 -10.62
C GLY A 673 -17.70 33.95 -10.48
N ALA A 674 -17.76 32.97 -9.58
CA ALA A 674 -16.68 31.99 -9.41
C ALA A 674 -17.23 30.57 -9.51
N LEU A 675 -16.52 29.72 -10.25
CA LEU A 675 -16.78 28.28 -10.23
C LEU A 675 -15.96 27.66 -9.09
N LEU A 676 -16.65 27.12 -8.09
CA LEU A 676 -16.07 26.33 -7.03
C LEU A 676 -16.01 24.87 -7.50
N PHE A 677 -14.80 24.31 -7.51
CA PHE A 677 -14.52 22.96 -7.98
C PHE A 677 -14.15 22.09 -6.77
N LEU A 678 -14.97 21.09 -6.45
CA LEU A 678 -14.82 20.30 -5.22
C LEU A 678 -14.36 18.87 -5.53
N THR A 679 -13.36 18.43 -4.78
CA THR A 679 -12.83 17.06 -4.79
C THR A 679 -12.66 16.59 -3.35
N ASP A 680 -12.55 15.29 -3.13
CA ASP A 680 -12.29 14.72 -1.80
C ASP A 680 -11.00 15.31 -1.18
N ASP A 681 -10.00 15.59 -2.03
CA ASP A 681 -8.67 16.02 -1.62
C ASP A 681 -8.51 17.54 -1.50
N GLY A 682 -9.53 18.33 -1.88
CA GLY A 682 -9.46 19.78 -1.77
C GLY A 682 -10.46 20.57 -2.60
N ILE A 683 -10.34 21.89 -2.49
CA ILE A 683 -11.21 22.92 -3.04
C ILE A 683 -10.41 23.75 -4.06
N GLY A 684 -10.91 23.80 -5.29
CA GLY A 684 -10.40 24.66 -6.36
C GLY A 684 -11.33 25.83 -6.66
N ARG A 685 -10.79 26.94 -7.15
CA ARG A 685 -11.60 28.07 -7.63
C ARG A 685 -11.18 28.51 -9.02
N ILE A 686 -12.18 28.72 -9.88
CA ILE A 686 -12.01 29.33 -11.20
C ILE A 686 -12.75 30.66 -11.19
N ALA A 687 -12.00 31.76 -11.19
CA ALA A 687 -12.55 33.10 -11.27
C ALA A 687 -13.02 33.38 -12.70
N LEU A 688 -14.29 33.74 -12.88
CA LEU A 688 -14.86 34.09 -14.18
C LEU A 688 -15.05 35.60 -14.20
N PRO A 689 -14.27 36.36 -15.00
CA PRO A 689 -14.41 37.81 -15.09
C PRO A 689 -15.81 38.16 -15.61
N GLU A 690 -16.37 39.27 -15.12
CA GLU A 690 -17.63 39.78 -15.64
C GLU A 690 -17.47 40.10 -17.13
N VAL A 691 -18.39 39.60 -17.94
CA VAL A 691 -18.50 40.02 -19.33
C VAL A 691 -18.87 41.50 -19.30
N SER A 692 -17.92 42.39 -19.56
CA SER A 692 -18.24 43.77 -19.87
C SER A 692 -19.17 43.74 -21.08
N ALA A 693 -20.41 44.18 -20.91
CA ALA A 693 -21.32 44.33 -22.04
C ALA A 693 -20.66 45.23 -23.09
N PRO A 694 -20.77 44.91 -24.39
CA PRO A 694 -20.11 45.64 -25.47
C PRO A 694 -20.51 47.12 -25.51
#